data_AF-A0A6P5YAT3-F1
#
_entry.id   AF-A0A6P5YAT3-F1
#
_cell.length_a   1.000
_cell.length_b   1.000
_cell.length_c   1.000
_cell.angle_alpha   90.00
_cell.angle_beta   90.00
_cell.angle_gamma   90.00
#
_symmetry.space_group_name_H-M   'P 1'
#
loop_
_entity.id
_entity.type
_entity.pdbx_description
1 polymer ?
#
loop_
_entity_poly.entity_id
_entity_poly.type
_entity_poly.pdbx_seq_one_letter_code
_entity_poly.pdbx_strand_id
1 'polypeptide(L)'
;MNSHPEYIPGFLELLTVLPEETFNYKIAARPERRRHFEKELTSQMEIALNILTACLNISELKEQVLEAFASWLRLKHGIPGSVLATHPLVLTALSSLNSDILSEASVNVVSELIHYTALGSSGGVSVQMPLIQVIVPQVMSLQVQLRDSSKDEEDVKAIARLFADMGDSYVELIATGSNEAMMIVNALLEVASLPEYDIASMTFNFWHSLQVILTKRNSNIPFGDEASVEAERNRRLQVFRQSYESLVSLVSFRVQYPQDYQDLSYEDLKEFKQTRYAVADVLTDAASVLCGDATLQILYMKLVEAVSYCGNEQSEWRPAEAALFCIRAISNYVSVVEANVMPQVMDLLSKLPHQPQLLQTVCLIIGAYSKWLDAAPSGFSKLPLVIDILMGGMRTSEDSAAAAALAFRHICDDCRKKLCAYCKQLFHIYYTAVNGEGSFKGTAEDSLHLVEALSMVITELPPEPAKDALEELCSSVVAPLQEVINLGPEVLEKKHARELTVHIDRFAYIFRYVNHPGAVADAIHRLWPMFKVIFDLRAWDMRTMESLCRACKYAVRTSGRFMGITIGAMLEEIQGLYQQHHQPCFLYLSSEVIKIFGSDPSCASYLKNMIEALFKHTTCLLTSIKEFTTRPDIADDCFLLASRCIRYCPQLFIPSTVFPALVDCSMIGITVQHREASNSVLTFLSDIFDLAKSSKGEQFLSIRDSVIILRGATITRILVAALTGALPNSRLETVAYTLLALTRAYGMQAVGWAKESVSLIPLTAVKEVERSRFLQSLSDAAAGADVNVLMSPVEELSDVCRRNRTVQEIVQGALKPLELNLVPVS
;
A
#
# COMPACT_ATOMS: atom_id res chain seq x y z
N MET A 1 40.94 28.66 22.74
CA MET A 1 40.69 27.66 23.80
C MET A 1 41.26 28.11 25.14
N ASN A 2 42.56 28.42 25.26
CA ASN A 2 43.15 28.82 26.56
C ASN A 2 42.76 30.22 27.05
N SER A 3 42.28 31.09 26.17
CA SER A 3 41.95 32.48 26.47
C SER A 3 40.52 32.70 27.00
N HIS A 4 39.56 31.85 26.62
CA HIS A 4 38.15 31.94 27.00
C HIS A 4 37.50 30.53 27.05
N PRO A 5 37.81 29.71 28.07
CA PRO A 5 37.25 28.37 28.21
C PRO A 5 35.72 28.38 28.39
N GLU A 6 35.15 29.45 28.93
CA GLU A 6 33.72 29.63 29.18
C GLU A 6 32.85 29.60 27.92
N TYR A 7 33.41 29.90 26.75
CA TYR A 7 32.67 29.89 25.48
C TYR A 7 32.75 28.56 24.72
N ILE A 8 33.59 27.62 25.18
CA ILE A 8 33.80 26.34 24.47
C ILE A 8 32.50 25.53 24.37
N PRO A 9 31.68 25.37 25.42
CA PRO A 9 30.43 24.60 25.31
C PRO A 9 29.46 25.18 24.27
N GLY A 10 29.25 26.50 24.29
CA GLY A 10 28.39 27.17 23.30
C GLY A 10 28.93 27.10 21.87
N PHE A 11 30.25 27.02 21.71
CA PHE A 11 30.88 26.82 20.40
C PHE A 11 30.74 25.38 19.91
N LEU A 12 30.83 24.38 20.79
CA LEU A 12 30.58 22.98 20.45
C LEU A 12 29.12 22.77 20.01
N GLU A 13 28.16 23.39 20.71
CA GLU A 13 26.75 23.37 20.33
C GLU A 13 26.54 23.91 18.90
N LEU A 14 27.19 25.03 18.56
CA LEU A 14 27.16 25.57 17.20
C LEU A 14 27.75 24.58 16.18
N LEU A 15 28.84 23.90 16.52
CA LEU A 15 29.43 22.87 15.66
C LEU A 15 28.53 21.64 15.51
N THR A 16 27.73 21.29 16.51
CA THR A 16 26.75 20.20 16.43
C THR A 16 25.60 20.56 15.50
N VAL A 17 25.02 21.75 15.63
CA VAL A 17 23.81 22.15 14.88
C VAL A 17 24.12 22.50 13.41
N LEU A 18 25.34 22.96 13.09
CA LEU A 18 25.70 23.37 11.72
C LEU A 18 25.45 22.29 10.65
N PRO A 19 25.95 21.05 10.79
CA PRO A 19 25.62 19.96 9.87
C PRO A 19 24.13 19.61 9.83
N GLU A 20 23.44 19.65 10.97
CA GLU A 20 22.00 19.32 11.07
C GLU A 20 21.14 20.28 10.25
N GLU A 21 21.50 21.56 10.23
CA GLU A 21 20.81 22.59 9.45
C GLU A 21 20.93 22.40 7.93
N THR A 22 21.87 21.58 7.45
CA THR A 22 21.95 21.17 6.04
C THR A 22 20.70 20.41 5.61
N PHE A 23 20.15 19.62 6.52
CA PHE A 23 18.97 18.78 6.30
C PHE A 23 17.69 19.40 6.90
N ASN A 24 17.77 20.61 7.46
CA ASN A 24 16.60 21.29 8.01
C ASN A 24 15.77 21.96 6.92
N TYR A 25 14.65 21.32 6.55
CA TYR A 25 13.74 21.86 5.55
C TYR A 25 12.88 23.04 6.02
N LYS A 26 12.91 23.41 7.31
CA LYS A 26 12.25 24.62 7.83
C LYS A 26 12.92 25.90 7.32
N ILE A 27 14.22 25.86 7.01
CA ILE A 27 14.93 26.99 6.41
C ILE A 27 14.59 27.07 4.92
N ALA A 28 14.01 28.19 4.50
CA ALA A 28 13.56 28.43 3.13
C ALA A 28 14.68 28.72 2.11
N ALA A 29 15.81 28.01 2.22
CA ALA A 29 16.91 28.11 1.26
C ALA A 29 16.56 27.42 -0.06
N ARG A 30 17.02 27.99 -1.18
CA ARG A 30 16.89 27.37 -2.51
C ARG A 30 17.65 26.03 -2.55
N PRO A 31 17.19 25.01 -3.30
CA PRO A 31 17.89 23.74 -3.42
C PRO A 31 19.37 23.88 -3.82
N GLU A 32 19.68 24.77 -4.77
CA GLU A 32 21.06 25.08 -5.17
C GLU A 32 21.90 25.63 -3.99
N ARG A 33 21.33 26.52 -3.15
CA ARG A 33 22.05 27.05 -1.98
C ARG A 33 22.23 25.99 -0.90
N ARG A 34 21.28 25.07 -0.71
CA ARG A 34 21.45 23.96 0.25
C ARG A 34 22.55 23.00 -0.19
N ARG A 35 22.53 22.57 -1.46
CA ARG A 35 23.63 21.77 -2.05
C ARG A 35 24.97 22.49 -1.96
N HIS A 36 24.98 23.82 -2.10
CA HIS A 36 26.19 24.60 -1.94
C HIS A 36 26.64 24.70 -0.48
N PHE A 37 25.71 24.89 0.47
CA PHE A 37 25.99 24.91 1.90
C PHE A 37 26.51 23.57 2.41
N GLU A 38 25.92 22.47 1.95
CA GLU A 38 26.43 21.11 2.15
C GLU A 38 27.89 21.03 1.67
N LYS A 39 28.17 21.41 0.42
CA LYS A 39 29.54 21.44 -0.13
C LYS A 39 30.50 22.34 0.66
N GLU A 40 30.03 23.51 1.12
CA GLU A 40 30.82 24.42 1.97
C GLU A 40 31.20 23.71 3.29
N LEU A 41 30.23 23.15 4.02
CA LEU A 41 30.48 22.44 5.28
C LEU A 41 31.37 21.22 5.06
N THR A 42 31.06 20.44 4.04
CA THR A 42 31.84 19.29 3.60
C THR A 42 33.32 19.66 3.37
N SER A 43 33.60 20.82 2.77
CA SER A 43 34.99 21.30 2.56
C SER A 43 35.72 21.70 3.86
N GLN A 44 34.98 21.95 4.95
CA GLN A 44 35.51 22.34 6.26
C GLN A 44 35.61 21.16 7.24
N MET A 45 35.28 19.95 6.81
CA MET A 45 35.27 18.75 7.65
C MET A 45 36.58 18.54 8.41
N GLU A 46 37.74 18.62 7.74
CA GLU A 46 39.05 18.44 8.38
C GLU A 46 39.30 19.48 9.49
N ILE A 47 38.88 20.72 9.28
CA ILE A 47 39.02 21.80 10.28
C ILE A 47 38.13 21.51 11.49
N ALA A 48 36.87 21.12 11.26
CA ALA A 48 35.95 20.75 12.31
C ALA A 48 36.50 19.58 13.16
N LEU A 49 36.98 18.51 12.51
CA LEU A 49 37.57 17.36 13.22
C LEU A 49 38.81 17.74 14.04
N ASN A 50 39.67 18.63 13.53
CA ASN A 50 40.83 19.13 14.27
C ASN A 50 40.42 19.92 15.52
N ILE A 51 39.39 20.76 15.40
CA ILE A 51 38.83 21.52 16.54
C ILE A 51 38.26 20.56 17.59
N LEU A 52 37.42 19.60 17.17
CA LEU A 52 36.83 18.60 18.05
C LEU A 52 37.92 17.77 18.75
N THR A 53 38.98 17.40 18.04
CA THR A 53 40.14 16.70 18.62
C THR A 53 40.86 17.54 19.67
N ALA A 54 41.00 18.85 19.46
CA ALA A 54 41.59 19.73 20.47
C ALA A 54 40.72 19.83 21.74
N CYS A 55 39.39 19.89 21.57
CA CYS A 55 38.40 19.90 22.66
C CYS A 55 38.35 18.58 23.44
N LEU A 56 38.70 17.47 22.82
CA LEU A 56 38.70 16.14 23.46
C LEU A 56 39.61 16.03 24.69
N ASN A 57 40.62 16.91 24.80
CA ASN A 57 41.50 16.99 25.97
C ASN A 57 40.81 17.53 27.24
N ILE A 58 39.60 18.09 27.11
CA ILE A 58 38.80 18.61 28.23
C ILE A 58 37.79 17.53 28.63
N SER A 59 38.06 16.85 29.75
CA SER A 59 37.30 15.68 30.18
C SER A 59 35.80 15.94 30.35
N GLU A 60 35.41 17.13 30.83
CA GLU A 60 34.01 17.50 31.04
C GLU A 60 33.22 17.70 29.73
N LEU A 61 33.90 17.89 28.60
CA LEU A 61 33.27 18.18 27.31
C LEU A 61 33.28 17.00 26.35
N LYS A 62 33.77 15.83 26.78
CA LYS A 62 33.91 14.65 25.92
C LYS A 62 32.60 14.25 25.24
N GLU A 63 31.49 14.29 25.97
CA GLU A 63 30.17 13.93 25.45
C GLU A 63 29.71 14.89 24.34
N GLN A 64 29.76 16.21 24.59
CA GLN A 64 29.44 17.24 23.59
C GLN A 64 30.34 17.16 22.34
N VAL A 65 31.63 16.82 22.52
CA VAL A 65 32.57 16.63 21.42
C VAL A 65 32.16 15.43 20.55
N LEU A 66 31.71 14.33 21.17
CA LEU A 66 31.26 13.14 20.45
C LEU A 66 29.91 13.37 19.76
N GLU A 67 28.97 14.08 20.37
CA GLU A 67 27.70 14.47 19.73
C GLU A 67 27.94 15.34 18.50
N ALA A 68 28.81 16.35 18.62
CA ALA A 68 29.22 17.15 17.48
C ALA A 68 29.84 16.26 16.40
N PHE A 69 30.76 15.37 16.76
CA PHE A 69 31.40 14.46 15.81
C PHE A 69 30.38 13.58 15.06
N ALA A 70 29.39 13.01 15.76
CA ALA A 70 28.30 12.23 15.15
C ALA A 70 27.52 13.07 14.12
N SER A 71 27.19 14.33 14.45
CA SER A 71 26.51 15.25 13.52
C SER A 71 27.32 15.51 12.25
N TRP A 72 28.64 15.70 12.36
CA TRP A 72 29.52 15.89 11.20
C TRP A 72 29.65 14.64 10.32
N LEU A 73 29.62 13.43 10.91
CA LEU A 73 29.65 12.17 10.15
C LEU A 73 28.45 12.01 9.21
N ARG A 74 27.28 12.59 9.55
CA ARG A 74 26.06 12.56 8.72
C ARG A 74 26.20 13.28 7.38
N LEU A 75 27.17 14.19 7.25
CA LEU A 75 27.49 14.83 5.96
C LEU A 75 28.11 13.86 4.95
N LYS A 76 28.49 12.64 5.39
CA LYS A 76 28.87 11.50 4.53
C LYS A 76 29.93 11.88 3.48
N HIS A 77 30.95 12.61 3.91
CA HIS A 77 32.03 13.08 3.03
C HIS A 77 33.20 12.10 2.95
N GLY A 78 33.85 11.98 1.79
CA GLY A 78 34.88 10.98 1.46
C GLY A 78 36.24 11.06 2.18
N ILE A 79 36.25 11.20 3.52
CA ILE A 79 37.45 10.90 4.31
C ILE A 79 37.75 9.39 4.15
N PRO A 80 38.96 9.00 3.73
CA PRO A 80 39.31 7.59 3.61
C PRO A 80 39.19 6.88 4.96
N GLY A 81 38.64 5.66 4.96
CA GLY A 81 38.48 4.87 6.18
C GLY A 81 39.80 4.67 6.93
N SER A 82 40.93 4.61 6.23
CA SER A 82 42.27 4.53 6.85
C SER A 82 42.61 5.72 7.75
N VAL A 83 42.13 6.93 7.41
CA VAL A 83 42.37 8.13 8.21
C VAL A 83 41.50 8.09 9.47
N LEU A 84 40.20 7.83 9.31
CA LEU A 84 39.25 7.72 10.43
C LEU A 84 39.61 6.59 11.39
N ALA A 85 40.10 5.45 10.89
CA ALA A 85 40.50 4.29 11.70
C ALA A 85 41.56 4.64 12.76
N THR A 86 42.40 5.64 12.49
CA THR A 86 43.46 6.10 13.40
C THR A 86 43.13 7.42 14.11
N HIS A 87 41.94 7.98 13.86
CA HIS A 87 41.59 9.31 14.33
C HIS A 87 41.27 9.30 15.83
N PRO A 88 41.79 10.26 16.64
CA PRO A 88 41.58 10.28 18.10
C PRO A 88 40.12 10.26 18.54
N LEU A 89 39.22 10.94 17.80
CA LEU A 89 37.78 10.93 18.08
C LEU A 89 37.17 9.53 17.94
N VAL A 90 37.58 8.77 16.90
CA VAL A 90 37.11 7.40 16.66
C VAL A 90 37.65 6.47 17.75
N LEU A 91 38.96 6.55 18.05
CA LEU A 91 39.57 5.74 19.09
C LEU A 91 38.96 6.00 20.47
N THR A 92 38.62 7.26 20.77
CA THR A 92 37.98 7.62 22.04
C THR A 92 36.57 7.07 22.11
N ALA A 93 35.74 7.27 21.08
CA ALA A 93 34.39 6.70 21.03
C ALA A 93 34.39 5.17 21.21
N LEU A 94 35.30 4.46 20.52
CA LEU A 94 35.44 3.02 20.64
C LEU A 94 35.91 2.58 22.04
N SER A 95 36.86 3.30 22.64
CA SER A 95 37.31 2.99 24.00
C SER A 95 36.21 3.21 25.06
N SER A 96 35.35 4.21 24.83
CA SER A 96 34.21 4.55 25.69
C SER A 96 33.04 3.54 25.59
N LEU A 97 33.06 2.61 24.63
CA LEU A 97 32.08 1.52 24.61
C LEU A 97 32.31 0.49 25.74
N ASN A 98 33.55 0.37 26.22
CA ASN A 98 33.93 -0.63 27.22
C ASN A 98 33.96 -0.06 28.65
N SER A 99 33.39 1.13 28.89
CA SER A 99 33.24 1.67 30.24
C SER A 99 32.05 1.06 30.99
N ASP A 100 32.11 1.08 32.32
CA ASP A 100 31.05 0.53 33.18
C ASP A 100 29.68 1.17 32.91
N ILE A 101 29.66 2.47 32.60
CA ILE A 101 28.50 3.23 32.14
C ILE A 101 28.68 3.49 30.65
N LEU A 102 27.73 3.04 29.83
CA LEU A 102 27.78 3.25 28.39
C LEU A 102 27.40 4.70 28.07
N SER A 103 28.23 5.39 27.29
CA SER A 103 27.93 6.76 26.84
C SER A 103 27.08 6.73 25.58
N GLU A 104 25.88 7.32 25.63
CA GLU A 104 24.97 7.43 24.47
C GLU A 104 25.64 8.14 23.30
N ALA A 105 26.40 9.22 23.56
CA ALA A 105 27.17 9.92 22.52
C ALA A 105 28.19 9.02 21.83
N SER A 106 28.82 8.08 22.56
CA SER A 106 29.77 7.13 21.98
C SER A 106 29.07 6.09 21.09
N VAL A 107 27.92 5.58 21.53
CA VAL A 107 27.06 4.67 20.76
C VAL A 107 26.59 5.35 19.46
N ASN A 108 26.12 6.60 19.55
CA ASN A 108 25.70 7.38 18.39
C ASN A 108 26.84 7.61 17.39
N VAL A 109 28.04 7.95 17.85
CA VAL A 109 29.22 8.05 16.97
C VAL A 109 29.50 6.73 16.26
N VAL A 110 29.49 5.61 16.97
CA VAL A 110 29.81 4.30 16.39
C VAL A 110 28.74 3.84 15.41
N SER A 111 27.46 4.07 15.71
CA SER A 111 26.33 3.88 14.80
C SER A 111 26.50 4.69 13.50
N GLU A 112 26.81 5.99 13.60
CA GLU A 112 27.06 6.83 12.43
C GLU A 112 28.30 6.40 11.64
N LEU A 113 29.36 5.91 12.30
CA LEU A 113 30.55 5.36 11.64
C LEU A 113 30.22 4.06 10.87
N ILE A 114 29.36 3.20 11.41
CA ILE A 114 28.88 1.99 10.71
C ILE A 114 28.08 2.36 9.46
N HIS A 115 27.20 3.35 9.54
CA HIS A 115 26.46 3.82 8.36
C HIS A 115 27.37 4.54 7.35
N TYR A 116 28.38 5.24 7.83
CA TYR A 116 29.36 5.93 7.00
C TYR A 116 30.19 4.95 6.14
N THR A 117 30.56 3.79 6.67
CA THR A 117 31.36 2.78 5.93
C THR A 117 30.55 2.02 4.88
N ALA A 118 29.23 1.91 5.03
CA ALA A 118 28.36 1.16 4.12
C ALA A 118 27.95 1.93 2.84
N LEU A 119 27.88 3.26 2.90
CA LEU A 119 27.44 4.07 1.76
C LEU A 119 28.62 4.56 0.91
N GLY A 120 28.56 4.21 -0.38
CA GLY A 120 29.62 4.43 -1.37
C GLY A 120 30.06 5.88 -1.52
N SER A 121 31.19 6.22 -0.90
CA SER A 121 32.20 7.03 -1.58
C SER A 121 32.62 6.29 -2.86
N SER A 122 33.05 7.01 -3.90
CA SER A 122 33.22 6.53 -5.30
C SER A 122 34.19 5.36 -5.55
N GLY A 123 34.58 4.58 -4.53
CA GLY A 123 35.42 3.39 -4.60
C GLY A 123 34.86 2.15 -3.87
N GLY A 124 33.60 2.15 -3.40
CA GLY A 124 32.95 1.00 -2.76
C GLY A 124 33.51 0.64 -1.38
N VAL A 125 32.98 -0.45 -0.79
CA VAL A 125 33.32 -0.94 0.57
C VAL A 125 34.82 -1.15 0.79
N SER A 126 35.58 -1.45 -0.28
CA SER A 126 37.04 -1.65 -0.20
C SER A 126 37.81 -0.45 0.34
N VAL A 127 37.35 0.79 0.08
CA VAL A 127 38.01 2.01 0.58
C VAL A 127 37.80 2.20 2.08
N GLN A 128 36.70 1.66 2.61
CA GLN A 128 36.30 1.80 4.01
C GLN A 128 36.73 0.60 4.87
N MET A 129 37.26 -0.47 4.26
CA MET A 129 37.67 -1.70 4.95
C MET A 129 38.62 -1.48 6.15
N PRO A 130 39.61 -0.56 6.10
CA PRO A 130 40.46 -0.30 7.27
C PRO A 130 39.68 0.20 8.50
N LEU A 131 38.61 0.96 8.29
CA LEU A 131 37.74 1.44 9.37
C LEU A 131 36.84 0.31 9.89
N ILE A 132 36.28 -0.50 8.99
CA ILE A 132 35.48 -1.68 9.35
C ILE A 132 36.30 -2.64 10.23
N GLN A 133 37.58 -2.86 9.88
CA GLN A 133 38.50 -3.73 10.65
C GLN A 133 38.79 -3.23 12.07
N VAL A 134 38.58 -1.95 12.36
CA VAL A 134 38.73 -1.37 13.71
C VAL A 134 37.41 -1.36 14.47
N ILE A 135 36.28 -1.07 13.80
CA ILE A 135 34.96 -0.98 14.43
C ILE A 135 34.44 -2.36 14.83
N VAL A 136 34.44 -3.33 13.90
CA VAL A 136 33.78 -4.63 14.11
C VAL A 136 34.29 -5.36 15.35
N PRO A 137 35.62 -5.50 15.60
CA PRO A 137 36.10 -6.17 16.80
C PRO A 137 35.68 -5.51 18.12
N GLN A 138 35.55 -4.18 18.14
CA GLN A 138 35.15 -3.42 19.33
C GLN A 138 33.66 -3.56 19.61
N VAL A 139 32.81 -3.61 18.57
CA VAL A 139 31.38 -3.91 18.76
C VAL A 139 31.22 -5.37 19.20
N MET A 140 31.95 -6.31 18.58
CA MET A 140 31.90 -7.72 18.95
C MET A 140 32.36 -7.99 20.39
N SER A 141 33.27 -7.19 20.98
CA SER A 141 33.65 -7.37 22.39
C SER A 141 32.52 -7.07 23.38
N LEU A 142 31.50 -6.32 22.96
CA LEU A 142 30.30 -6.04 23.78
C LEU A 142 29.32 -7.21 23.84
N GLN A 143 29.51 -8.25 23.01
CA GLN A 143 28.58 -9.39 22.93
C GLN A 143 28.31 -10.03 24.30
N VAL A 144 29.34 -10.13 25.16
CA VAL A 144 29.22 -10.73 26.49
C VAL A 144 28.29 -9.90 27.40
N GLN A 145 28.23 -8.58 27.20
CA GLN A 145 27.41 -7.67 28.00
C GLN A 145 25.91 -7.81 27.72
N LEU A 146 25.52 -8.34 26.54
CA LEU A 146 24.11 -8.64 26.24
C LEU A 146 23.50 -9.66 27.21
N ARG A 147 24.33 -10.48 27.88
CA ARG A 147 23.89 -11.51 28.84
C ARG A 147 24.19 -11.13 30.29
N ASP A 148 24.73 -9.94 30.52
CA ASP A 148 25.13 -9.50 31.84
C ASP A 148 23.91 -8.97 32.60
N SER A 149 23.48 -9.72 33.62
CA SER A 149 22.34 -9.34 34.48
C SER A 149 22.57 -8.07 35.30
N SER A 150 23.81 -7.55 35.35
CA SER A 150 24.13 -6.28 36.01
C SER A 150 23.85 -5.04 35.13
N LYS A 151 23.68 -5.22 33.82
CA LYS A 151 23.32 -4.16 32.89
C LYS A 151 21.83 -3.86 32.93
N ASP A 152 21.49 -2.58 32.79
CA ASP A 152 20.09 -2.16 32.66
C ASP A 152 19.60 -2.35 31.21
N GLU A 153 18.29 -2.20 31.02
CA GLU A 153 17.63 -2.41 29.74
C GLU A 153 18.10 -1.42 28.67
N GLU A 154 18.38 -0.16 29.04
CA GLU A 154 18.84 0.88 28.12
C GLU A 154 20.26 0.63 27.62
N ASP A 155 21.17 0.17 28.49
CA ASP A 155 22.51 -0.28 28.10
C ASP A 155 22.43 -1.45 27.13
N VAL A 156 21.61 -2.48 27.43
CA VAL A 156 21.42 -3.64 26.55
C VAL A 156 20.84 -3.23 25.21
N LYS A 157 19.87 -2.31 25.22
CA LYS A 157 19.23 -1.75 24.02
C LYS A 157 20.22 -0.98 23.15
N ALA A 158 21.06 -0.15 23.75
CA ALA A 158 22.09 0.59 23.05
C ALA A 158 23.13 -0.34 22.39
N ILE A 159 23.55 -1.41 23.10
CA ILE A 159 24.45 -2.43 22.55
C ILE A 159 23.78 -3.20 21.41
N ALA A 160 22.53 -3.63 21.60
CA ALA A 160 21.74 -4.33 20.58
C ALA A 160 21.57 -3.51 19.30
N ARG A 161 21.35 -2.18 19.43
CA ARG A 161 21.30 -1.26 18.29
C ARG A 161 22.60 -1.26 17.49
N LEU A 162 23.77 -1.28 18.12
CA LEU A 162 25.05 -1.36 17.40
C LEU A 162 25.19 -2.67 16.62
N PHE A 163 24.73 -3.80 17.18
CA PHE A 163 24.70 -5.06 16.46
C PHE A 163 23.74 -5.01 15.27
N ALA A 164 22.53 -4.45 15.46
CA ALA A 164 21.55 -4.28 14.39
C ALA A 164 22.09 -3.39 13.25
N ASP A 165 22.64 -2.22 13.59
CA ASP A 165 23.26 -1.30 12.62
C ASP A 165 24.39 -1.98 11.84
N MET A 166 25.22 -2.78 12.52
CA MET A 166 26.30 -3.57 11.92
C MET A 166 25.76 -4.65 10.98
N GLY A 167 24.70 -5.35 11.38
CA GLY A 167 24.01 -6.34 10.55
C GLY A 167 23.45 -5.72 9.27
N ASP A 168 22.65 -4.65 9.42
CA ASP A 168 21.99 -3.95 8.31
C ASP A 168 23.00 -3.34 7.33
N SER A 169 24.02 -2.66 7.86
CA SER A 169 24.99 -1.92 7.05
C SER A 169 25.97 -2.84 6.31
N TYR A 170 26.29 -4.02 6.87
CA TYR A 170 27.24 -4.96 6.28
C TYR A 170 26.59 -6.23 5.72
N VAL A 171 25.28 -6.22 5.49
CA VAL A 171 24.53 -7.40 5.05
C VAL A 171 25.10 -8.05 3.78
N GLU A 172 25.61 -7.27 2.83
CA GLU A 172 26.24 -7.79 1.60
C GLU A 172 27.56 -8.55 1.89
N LEU A 173 28.37 -8.05 2.83
CA LEU A 173 29.59 -8.72 3.27
C LEU A 173 29.24 -9.97 4.09
N ILE A 174 28.25 -9.88 4.97
CA ILE A 174 27.79 -10.98 5.79
C ILE A 174 27.31 -12.13 4.90
N ALA A 175 26.54 -11.82 3.85
CA ALA A 175 26.01 -12.79 2.90
C ALA A 175 27.08 -13.62 2.15
N THR A 176 28.38 -13.27 2.23
CA THR A 176 29.47 -14.11 1.73
C THR A 176 29.63 -15.42 2.51
N GLY A 177 29.21 -15.44 3.78
CA GLY A 177 29.26 -16.62 4.65
C GLY A 177 30.68 -16.97 5.13
N SER A 178 31.55 -15.98 5.35
CA SER A 178 32.84 -16.20 6.00
C SER A 178 32.67 -16.54 7.49
N ASN A 179 33.72 -17.06 8.13
CA ASN A 179 33.66 -17.37 9.58
C ASN A 179 33.40 -16.11 10.41
N GLU A 180 33.99 -14.98 10.02
CA GLU A 180 33.80 -13.68 10.67
C GLU A 180 32.38 -13.16 10.51
N ALA A 181 31.80 -13.31 9.31
CA ALA A 181 30.40 -13.00 9.07
C ALA A 181 29.48 -13.83 9.97
N MET A 182 29.75 -15.13 10.13
CA MET A 182 28.95 -16.00 11.00
C MET A 182 29.06 -15.64 12.48
N MET A 183 30.19 -15.07 12.94
CA MET A 183 30.28 -14.54 14.31
C MET A 183 29.29 -13.38 14.54
N ILE A 184 29.16 -12.48 13.56
CA ILE A 184 28.17 -11.38 13.62
C ILE A 184 26.74 -11.94 13.64
N VAL A 185 26.45 -12.93 12.78
CA VAL A 185 25.13 -13.58 12.75
C VAL A 185 24.78 -14.25 14.08
N ASN A 186 25.75 -14.88 14.74
CA ASN A 186 25.52 -15.48 16.06
C ASN A 186 25.23 -14.39 17.12
N ALA A 187 25.94 -13.25 17.09
CA ALA A 187 25.62 -12.13 17.99
C ALA A 187 24.22 -11.55 17.71
N LEU A 188 23.81 -11.45 16.46
CA LEU A 188 22.45 -11.03 16.07
C LEU A 188 21.38 -12.02 16.55
N LEU A 189 21.66 -13.33 16.52
CA LEU A 189 20.76 -14.34 17.12
C LEU A 189 20.67 -14.21 18.64
N GLU A 190 21.76 -13.82 19.31
CA GLU A 190 21.74 -13.53 20.74
C GLU A 190 20.86 -12.32 21.05
N VAL A 191 20.96 -11.23 20.29
CA VAL A 191 20.05 -10.08 20.40
C VAL A 191 18.60 -10.53 20.15
N ALA A 192 18.35 -11.31 19.11
CA ALA A 192 17.01 -11.84 18.80
C ALA A 192 16.47 -12.82 19.87
N SER A 193 17.32 -13.32 20.78
CA SER A 193 16.95 -14.21 21.88
C SER A 193 16.57 -13.47 23.17
N LEU A 194 16.84 -12.16 23.26
CA LEU A 194 16.54 -11.36 24.45
C LEU A 194 15.02 -11.27 24.73
N PRO A 195 14.58 -11.30 25.99
CA PRO A 195 13.15 -11.36 26.32
C PRO A 195 12.35 -10.18 25.77
N GLU A 196 12.92 -8.97 25.81
CA GLU A 196 12.29 -7.72 25.43
C GLU A 196 12.10 -7.64 23.90
N TYR A 197 10.86 -7.41 23.46
CA TYR A 197 10.52 -7.42 22.04
C TYR A 197 11.11 -6.22 21.28
N ASP A 198 11.13 -5.03 21.89
CA ASP A 198 11.66 -3.82 21.27
C ASP A 198 13.17 -3.93 21.01
N ILE A 199 13.90 -4.68 21.84
CA ILE A 199 15.31 -5.02 21.63
C ILE A 199 15.46 -6.11 20.56
N ALA A 200 14.75 -7.23 20.70
CA ALA A 200 14.88 -8.36 19.78
C ALA A 200 14.52 -7.98 18.32
N SER A 201 13.49 -7.14 18.16
CA SER A 201 12.97 -6.69 16.86
C SER A 201 13.92 -5.76 16.10
N MET A 202 14.93 -5.17 16.75
CA MET A 202 15.97 -4.37 16.08
C MET A 202 16.70 -5.16 14.99
N THR A 203 16.79 -6.48 15.14
CA THR A 203 17.49 -7.35 14.17
C THR A 203 16.63 -7.77 12.98
N PHE A 204 15.32 -7.47 12.96
CA PHE A 204 14.40 -8.01 11.95
C PHE A 204 14.68 -7.46 10.55
N ASN A 205 15.08 -6.19 10.43
CA ASN A 205 15.49 -5.59 9.16
C ASN A 205 16.68 -6.32 8.53
N PHE A 206 17.63 -6.77 9.36
CA PHE A 206 18.79 -7.52 8.91
C PHE A 206 18.36 -8.87 8.35
N TRP A 207 17.51 -9.60 9.07
CA TRP A 207 17.04 -10.93 8.63
C TRP A 207 16.28 -10.86 7.32
N HIS A 208 15.48 -9.81 7.13
CA HIS A 208 14.80 -9.52 5.86
C HIS A 208 15.81 -9.21 4.75
N SER A 209 16.73 -8.27 4.98
CA SER A 209 17.72 -7.85 3.97
C SER A 209 18.63 -9.01 3.55
N LEU A 210 19.06 -9.84 4.51
CA LEU A 210 19.86 -11.03 4.25
C LEU A 210 19.06 -12.03 3.41
N GLN A 211 17.80 -12.28 3.77
CA GLN A 211 16.90 -13.16 3.01
C GLN A 211 16.74 -12.69 1.56
N VAL A 212 16.53 -11.39 1.33
CA VAL A 212 16.44 -10.83 -0.03
C VAL A 212 17.72 -11.12 -0.81
N ILE A 213 18.90 -10.90 -0.22
CA ILE A 213 20.19 -11.15 -0.89
C ILE A 213 20.41 -12.63 -1.19
N LEU A 214 20.00 -13.52 -0.27
CA LEU A 214 20.15 -14.97 -0.43
C LEU A 214 19.19 -15.56 -1.48
N THR A 215 18.00 -14.98 -1.64
CA THR A 215 16.92 -15.54 -2.46
C THR A 215 16.69 -14.81 -3.79
N LYS A 216 17.11 -13.55 -3.92
CA LYS A 216 16.92 -12.77 -5.16
C LYS A 216 17.79 -13.33 -6.28
N ARG A 217 17.18 -13.55 -7.45
CA ARG A 217 17.90 -13.90 -8.67
C ARG A 217 18.63 -12.65 -9.14
N ASN A 218 19.94 -12.57 -8.93
CA ASN A 218 20.76 -11.46 -9.40
C ASN A 218 20.85 -11.48 -10.93
N SER A 219 19.95 -10.75 -11.60
CA SER A 219 19.99 -10.49 -13.05
C SER A 219 21.17 -9.59 -13.47
N ASN A 220 21.98 -9.11 -12.50
CA ASN A 220 23.06 -8.15 -12.71
C ASN A 220 24.48 -8.74 -12.66
N ILE A 221 24.66 -10.06 -12.63
CA ILE A 221 25.99 -10.68 -12.82
C ILE A 221 26.13 -11.01 -14.31
N PRO A 222 26.82 -10.20 -15.13
CA PRO A 222 26.78 -10.35 -16.59
C PRO A 222 27.76 -11.41 -17.12
N PHE A 223 28.50 -12.11 -16.24
CA PHE A 223 29.70 -12.88 -16.63
C PHE A 223 29.91 -14.21 -15.89
N GLY A 224 28.85 -14.87 -15.40
CA GLY A 224 28.94 -16.21 -14.79
C GLY A 224 28.10 -17.25 -15.55
N ASP A 225 28.61 -18.48 -15.66
CA ASP A 225 27.79 -19.64 -16.03
C ASP A 225 26.60 -19.76 -15.05
N GLU A 226 25.38 -19.96 -15.56
CA GLU A 226 24.16 -20.03 -14.73
C GLU A 226 24.29 -21.11 -13.65
N ALA A 227 24.97 -22.21 -13.96
CA ALA A 227 25.25 -23.28 -13.00
C ALA A 227 26.13 -22.82 -11.83
N SER A 228 27.11 -21.94 -12.09
CA SER A 228 27.99 -21.40 -11.03
C SER A 228 27.26 -20.41 -10.13
N VAL A 229 26.36 -19.60 -10.68
CA VAL A 229 25.55 -18.65 -9.90
C VAL A 229 24.59 -19.40 -8.98
N GLU A 230 23.96 -20.45 -9.49
CA GLU A 230 23.06 -21.29 -8.70
C GLU A 230 23.82 -22.13 -7.65
N ALA A 231 25.03 -22.61 -7.97
CA ALA A 231 25.87 -23.30 -6.99
C ALA A 231 26.29 -22.38 -5.83
N GLU A 232 26.68 -21.14 -6.11
CA GLU A 232 27.04 -20.16 -5.07
C GLU A 232 25.82 -19.76 -4.22
N ARG A 233 24.65 -19.61 -4.83
CA ARG A 233 23.39 -19.38 -4.11
C ARG A 233 23.10 -20.53 -3.15
N ASN A 234 23.14 -21.77 -3.63
CA ASN A 234 22.88 -22.94 -2.80
C ASN A 234 23.92 -23.09 -1.68
N ARG A 235 25.20 -22.77 -1.94
CA ARG A 235 26.24 -22.72 -0.91
C ARG A 235 25.87 -21.74 0.20
N ARG A 236 25.50 -20.50 -0.15
CA ARG A 236 25.12 -19.47 0.84
C ARG A 236 23.88 -19.88 1.64
N LEU A 237 22.83 -20.36 0.97
CA LEU A 237 21.63 -20.87 1.64
C LEU A 237 21.97 -21.97 2.67
N GLN A 238 22.87 -22.90 2.30
CA GLN A 238 23.31 -23.96 3.19
C GLN A 238 24.08 -23.44 4.41
N VAL A 239 24.90 -22.39 4.25
CA VAL A 239 25.66 -21.77 5.35
C VAL A 239 24.73 -21.12 6.37
N PHE A 240 23.71 -20.37 5.92
CA PHE A 240 22.79 -19.66 6.82
C PHE A 240 21.61 -20.50 7.31
N ARG A 241 21.47 -21.74 6.84
CA ARG A 241 20.34 -22.62 7.16
C ARG A 241 20.14 -22.73 8.68
N GLN A 242 21.18 -23.11 9.42
CA GLN A 242 21.07 -23.31 10.87
C GLN A 242 20.67 -22.01 11.59
N SER A 243 21.19 -20.85 11.15
CA SER A 243 20.86 -19.55 11.73
C SER A 243 19.37 -19.22 11.59
N TYR A 244 18.78 -19.47 10.42
CA TYR A 244 17.33 -19.28 10.22
C TYR A 244 16.50 -20.33 10.97
N GLU A 245 16.97 -21.57 11.11
CA GLU A 245 16.28 -22.60 11.94
C GLU A 245 16.23 -22.17 13.41
N SER A 246 17.33 -21.62 13.93
CA SER A 246 17.37 -21.01 15.27
C SER A 246 16.46 -19.79 15.37
N LEU A 247 16.47 -18.89 14.39
CA LEU A 247 15.62 -17.71 14.36
C LEU A 247 14.14 -18.07 14.47
N VAL A 248 13.66 -19.02 13.65
CA VAL A 248 12.26 -19.51 13.70
C VAL A 248 11.91 -19.97 15.11
N SER A 249 12.80 -20.74 15.74
CA SER A 249 12.58 -21.26 17.10
C SER A 249 12.53 -20.14 18.15
N LEU A 250 13.36 -19.10 18.00
CA LEU A 250 13.44 -17.96 18.93
C LEU A 250 12.25 -17.01 18.81
N VAL A 251 11.74 -16.74 17.60
CA VAL A 251 10.65 -15.77 17.44
C VAL A 251 9.27 -16.39 17.68
N SER A 252 9.12 -17.71 17.55
CA SER A 252 7.82 -18.40 17.58
C SER A 252 7.06 -18.27 18.89
N PHE A 253 7.71 -18.13 20.04
CA PHE A 253 7.00 -17.99 21.32
C PHE A 253 6.48 -16.57 21.56
N ARG A 254 7.01 -15.56 20.86
CA ARG A 254 6.69 -14.14 21.07
C ARG A 254 5.30 -13.75 20.62
N VAL A 255 4.64 -14.59 19.82
CA VAL A 255 3.26 -14.39 19.36
C VAL A 255 2.23 -14.99 20.33
N GLN A 256 2.68 -15.63 21.40
CA GLN A 256 1.82 -16.23 22.40
C GLN A 256 1.01 -15.15 23.13
N TYR A 257 -0.29 -15.41 23.28
CA TYR A 257 -1.15 -14.54 24.08
C TYR A 257 -0.60 -14.39 25.51
N PRO A 258 -0.55 -13.15 26.05
CA PRO A 258 -0.16 -12.93 27.45
C PRO A 258 -1.22 -13.46 28.41
N GLN A 259 -0.84 -13.69 29.68
CA GLN A 259 -1.73 -14.30 30.67
C GLN A 259 -2.89 -13.37 31.04
N ASP A 260 -2.62 -12.08 31.09
CA ASP A 260 -3.47 -10.94 31.40
C ASP A 260 -4.10 -10.30 30.15
N TYR A 261 -4.19 -11.05 29.03
CA TYR A 261 -4.71 -10.54 27.76
C TYR A 261 -6.06 -9.82 27.86
N GLN A 262 -6.94 -10.24 28.78
CA GLN A 262 -8.25 -9.63 28.98
C GLN A 262 -8.20 -8.26 29.69
N ASP A 263 -7.12 -8.01 30.43
CA ASP A 263 -6.91 -6.81 31.25
C ASP A 263 -5.99 -5.78 30.56
N LEU A 264 -5.48 -6.10 29.37
CA LEU A 264 -4.59 -5.22 28.60
C LEU A 264 -5.29 -3.92 28.19
N SER A 265 -4.52 -2.83 28.17
CA SER A 265 -5.00 -1.57 27.63
C SER A 265 -5.16 -1.63 26.11
N TYR A 266 -5.87 -0.64 25.53
CA TYR A 266 -6.02 -0.53 24.08
C TYR A 266 -4.67 -0.41 23.34
N GLU A 267 -3.71 0.32 23.92
CA GLU A 267 -2.39 0.48 23.32
C GLU A 267 -1.58 -0.82 23.40
N ASP A 268 -1.64 -1.54 24.53
CA ASP A 268 -0.93 -2.83 24.66
C ASP A 268 -1.49 -3.90 23.72
N LEU A 269 -2.82 -3.92 23.51
CA LEU A 269 -3.46 -4.80 22.51
C LEU A 269 -2.98 -4.50 21.09
N LYS A 270 -2.79 -3.21 20.78
CA LYS A 270 -2.30 -2.75 19.48
C LYS A 270 -0.82 -3.10 19.31
N GLU A 271 0.00 -2.91 20.35
CA GLU A 271 1.40 -3.30 20.36
C GLU A 271 1.57 -4.81 20.19
N PHE A 272 0.84 -5.63 20.96
CA PHE A 272 0.85 -7.08 20.81
C PHE A 272 0.48 -7.52 19.39
N LYS A 273 -0.52 -6.85 18.79
CA LYS A 273 -0.90 -7.10 17.39
C LYS A 273 0.23 -6.75 16.41
N GLN A 274 0.96 -5.65 16.63
CA GLN A 274 2.13 -5.27 15.82
C GLN A 274 3.26 -6.28 15.96
N THR A 275 3.55 -6.74 17.19
CA THR A 275 4.50 -7.82 17.47
C THR A 275 4.19 -9.07 16.67
N ARG A 276 2.92 -9.49 16.65
CA ARG A 276 2.49 -10.66 15.86
C ARG A 276 2.71 -10.49 14.36
N TYR A 277 2.50 -9.28 13.82
CA TYR A 277 2.77 -9.01 12.40
C TYR A 277 4.26 -9.02 12.08
N ALA A 278 5.08 -8.36 12.89
CA ALA A 278 6.53 -8.35 12.69
C ALA A 278 7.14 -9.75 12.76
N VAL A 279 6.70 -10.59 13.71
CA VAL A 279 7.15 -11.99 13.78
C VAL A 279 6.67 -12.79 12.58
N ALA A 280 5.44 -12.57 12.10
CA ALA A 280 4.94 -13.23 10.90
C ALA A 280 5.79 -12.89 9.66
N ASP A 281 6.24 -11.64 9.52
CA ASP A 281 7.13 -11.21 8.44
C ASP A 281 8.49 -11.93 8.53
N VAL A 282 9.10 -11.97 9.72
CA VAL A 282 10.37 -12.70 9.94
C VAL A 282 10.24 -14.20 9.65
N LEU A 283 9.13 -14.83 10.04
CA LEU A 283 8.87 -16.24 9.72
C LEU A 283 8.70 -16.48 8.22
N THR A 284 8.10 -15.52 7.52
CA THR A 284 7.94 -15.53 6.06
C THR A 284 9.30 -15.45 5.37
N ASP A 285 10.17 -14.56 5.85
CA ASP A 285 11.55 -14.45 5.38
C ASP A 285 12.31 -15.76 5.64
N ALA A 286 12.22 -16.31 6.84
CA ALA A 286 12.85 -17.59 7.18
C ALA A 286 12.35 -18.76 6.30
N ALA A 287 11.04 -18.82 6.02
CA ALA A 287 10.44 -19.84 5.16
C ALA A 287 10.94 -19.75 3.70
N SER A 288 11.28 -18.55 3.22
CA SER A 288 11.86 -18.37 1.90
C SER A 288 13.31 -18.87 1.79
N VAL A 289 14.06 -18.89 2.90
CA VAL A 289 15.45 -19.37 2.97
C VAL A 289 15.51 -20.88 3.24
N LEU A 290 14.71 -21.37 4.19
CA LEU A 290 14.70 -22.79 4.62
C LEU A 290 13.88 -23.71 3.71
N CYS A 291 13.03 -23.13 2.87
CA CYS A 291 11.85 -23.72 2.24
C CYS A 291 10.69 -23.95 3.24
N GLY A 292 9.46 -23.71 2.78
CA GLY A 292 8.28 -23.75 3.64
C GLY A 292 8.06 -25.10 4.33
N ASP A 293 8.32 -26.23 3.66
CA ASP A 293 8.14 -27.56 4.23
C ASP A 293 9.09 -27.83 5.41
N ALA A 294 10.34 -27.33 5.35
CA ALA A 294 11.30 -27.47 6.44
C ALA A 294 10.93 -26.57 7.63
N THR A 295 10.51 -25.33 7.35
CA THR A 295 10.01 -24.43 8.40
C THR A 295 8.75 -24.98 9.05
N LEU A 296 7.84 -25.57 8.27
CA LEU A 296 6.65 -26.24 8.76
C LEU A 296 7.00 -27.38 9.71
N GLN A 297 8.02 -28.19 9.39
CA GLN A 297 8.47 -29.27 10.28
C GLN A 297 8.91 -28.74 11.66
N ILE A 298 9.66 -27.63 11.71
CA ILE A 298 10.11 -27.01 12.97
C ILE A 298 8.91 -26.54 13.79
N LEU A 299 7.98 -25.82 13.15
CA LEU A 299 6.77 -25.30 13.81
C LEU A 299 5.81 -26.43 14.22
N TYR A 300 5.76 -27.52 13.46
CA TYR A 300 4.98 -28.71 13.80
C TYR A 300 5.49 -29.39 15.07
N MET A 301 6.82 -29.50 15.25
CA MET A 301 7.37 -30.02 16.51
C MET A 301 6.94 -29.16 17.71
N LYS A 302 6.93 -27.82 17.55
CA LYS A 302 6.41 -26.90 18.57
C LYS A 302 4.92 -27.09 18.84
N LEU A 303 4.13 -27.35 17.81
CA LEU A 303 2.71 -27.66 17.98
C LEU A 303 2.51 -28.98 18.74
N VAL A 304 3.25 -30.03 18.41
CA VAL A 304 3.15 -31.34 19.10
C VAL A 304 3.53 -31.20 20.58
N GLU A 305 4.61 -30.48 20.87
CA GLU A 305 5.03 -30.12 22.22
C GLU A 305 3.90 -29.38 22.95
N ALA A 306 3.34 -28.33 22.36
CA ALA A 306 2.25 -27.55 22.94
C ALA A 306 0.98 -28.37 23.20
N VAL A 307 0.56 -29.23 22.28
CA VAL A 307 -0.64 -30.07 22.40
C VAL A 307 -0.51 -31.06 23.57
N SER A 308 0.71 -31.51 23.89
CA SER A 308 0.92 -32.41 25.04
C SER A 308 0.54 -31.76 26.38
N TYR A 309 0.62 -30.44 26.49
CA TYR A 309 0.26 -29.68 27.69
C TYR A 309 -1.24 -29.39 27.80
N CYS A 310 -2.00 -29.49 26.70
CA CYS A 310 -3.44 -29.20 26.70
C CYS A 310 -4.30 -30.20 27.49
N GLY A 311 -3.76 -31.36 27.89
CA GLY A 311 -4.49 -32.44 28.58
C GLY A 311 -4.70 -32.26 30.09
N ASN A 312 -4.15 -31.22 30.72
CA ASN A 312 -4.26 -30.98 32.16
C ASN A 312 -5.49 -30.10 32.53
N GLU A 313 -5.95 -30.14 33.78
CA GLU A 313 -7.19 -29.48 34.28
C GLU A 313 -7.26 -27.95 34.05
N GLN A 314 -6.14 -27.31 33.73
CA GLN A 314 -6.06 -25.97 33.16
C GLN A 314 -5.47 -26.08 31.75
N SER A 315 -6.28 -26.45 30.74
CA SER A 315 -5.80 -26.64 29.36
C SER A 315 -5.17 -25.37 28.81
N GLU A 316 -3.84 -25.26 28.89
CA GLU A 316 -3.10 -24.10 28.43
C GLU A 316 -3.09 -24.08 26.90
N TRP A 317 -4.00 -23.29 26.32
CA TRP A 317 -4.23 -23.23 24.88
C TRP A 317 -3.26 -22.29 24.15
N ARG A 318 -2.63 -21.36 24.87
CA ARG A 318 -1.83 -20.25 24.29
C ARG A 318 -0.61 -20.74 23.51
N PRO A 319 0.20 -21.72 23.99
CA PRO A 319 1.33 -22.24 23.22
C PRO A 319 0.88 -22.95 21.94
N ALA A 320 -0.24 -23.68 21.97
CA ALA A 320 -0.78 -24.35 20.79
C ALA A 320 -1.28 -23.32 19.77
N GLU A 321 -1.94 -22.27 20.23
CA GLU A 321 -2.37 -21.16 19.37
C GLU A 321 -1.18 -20.42 18.75
N ALA A 322 -0.12 -20.16 19.52
CA ALA A 322 1.09 -19.49 19.03
C ALA A 322 1.75 -20.29 17.90
N ALA A 323 1.94 -21.59 18.10
CA ALA A 323 2.49 -22.48 17.07
C ALA A 323 1.63 -22.50 15.80
N LEU A 324 0.30 -22.57 15.97
CA LEU A 324 -0.66 -22.52 14.88
C LEU A 324 -0.62 -21.16 14.13
N PHE A 325 -0.50 -20.04 14.85
CA PHE A 325 -0.33 -18.73 14.23
C PHE A 325 0.95 -18.68 13.38
N CYS A 326 2.06 -19.22 13.87
CA CYS A 326 3.30 -19.30 13.10
C CYS A 326 3.14 -20.18 11.84
N ILE A 327 2.47 -21.33 11.96
CA ILE A 327 2.18 -22.21 10.82
C ILE A 327 1.34 -21.47 9.77
N ARG A 328 0.32 -20.70 10.21
CA ARG A 328 -0.49 -19.87 9.33
C ARG A 328 0.36 -18.84 8.58
N ALA A 329 1.28 -18.18 9.26
CA ALA A 329 2.11 -17.12 8.69
C ALA A 329 2.89 -17.61 7.45
N ILE A 330 3.43 -18.84 7.50
CA ILE A 330 4.23 -19.41 6.42
C ILE A 330 3.43 -20.13 5.33
N SER A 331 2.09 -20.14 5.42
CA SER A 331 1.21 -20.95 4.56
C SER A 331 1.46 -20.81 3.05
N ASN A 332 1.80 -19.61 2.57
CA ASN A 332 2.10 -19.35 1.16
C ASN A 332 3.41 -19.99 0.65
N TYR A 333 4.29 -20.44 1.55
CA TYR A 333 5.59 -21.05 1.22
C TYR A 333 5.56 -22.57 1.33
N VAL A 334 4.58 -23.13 2.02
CA VAL A 334 4.40 -24.58 2.15
C VAL A 334 3.87 -25.14 0.83
N SER A 335 4.41 -26.29 0.42
CA SER A 335 3.95 -26.98 -0.77
C SER A 335 2.48 -27.37 -0.67
N VAL A 336 1.69 -27.09 -1.71
CA VAL A 336 0.27 -27.50 -1.77
C VAL A 336 0.08 -29.02 -1.84
N VAL A 337 1.16 -29.77 -2.11
CA VAL A 337 1.18 -31.25 -2.12
C VAL A 337 1.98 -31.84 -0.95
N GLU A 338 2.26 -31.06 0.09
CA GLU A 338 2.98 -31.54 1.28
C GLU A 338 2.22 -32.73 1.91
N ALA A 339 2.86 -33.89 1.98
CA ALA A 339 2.18 -35.15 2.30
C ALA A 339 2.53 -35.72 3.68
N ASN A 340 3.49 -35.12 4.39
CA ASN A 340 4.02 -35.67 5.62
C ASN A 340 3.44 -34.95 6.84
N VAL A 341 3.54 -33.62 6.91
CA VAL A 341 3.27 -32.85 8.12
C VAL A 341 1.84 -32.32 8.15
N MET A 342 1.35 -31.71 7.07
CA MET A 342 0.02 -31.10 7.02
C MET A 342 -1.14 -32.06 7.28
N PRO A 343 -1.14 -33.33 6.81
CA PRO A 343 -2.17 -34.28 7.21
C PRO A 343 -2.23 -34.45 8.73
N GLN A 344 -1.07 -34.48 9.41
CA GLN A 344 -0.98 -34.63 10.86
C GLN A 344 -1.45 -33.36 11.58
N VAL A 345 -1.07 -32.18 11.07
CA VAL A 345 -1.57 -30.90 11.59
C VAL A 345 -3.10 -30.86 11.55
N MET A 346 -3.72 -31.22 10.41
CA MET A 346 -5.18 -31.26 10.26
C MET A 346 -5.86 -32.23 11.23
N ASP A 347 -5.25 -33.39 11.50
CA ASP A 347 -5.75 -34.38 12.47
C ASP A 347 -5.60 -33.92 13.93
N LEU A 348 -4.66 -33.02 14.23
CA LEU A 348 -4.52 -32.43 15.56
C LEU A 348 -5.57 -31.37 15.84
N LEU A 349 -6.08 -30.66 14.82
CA LEU A 349 -7.03 -29.56 15.00
C LEU A 349 -8.30 -29.97 15.76
N SER A 350 -8.78 -31.21 15.55
CA SER A 350 -9.98 -31.72 16.23
C SER A 350 -9.76 -32.11 17.69
N LYS A 351 -8.51 -32.16 18.15
CA LYS A 351 -8.14 -32.53 19.53
C LYS A 351 -7.92 -31.31 20.43
N LEU A 352 -7.95 -30.12 19.84
CA LEU A 352 -7.68 -28.86 20.53
C LEU A 352 -8.88 -28.40 21.38
N PRO A 353 -8.64 -27.68 22.48
CA PRO A 353 -9.71 -27.16 23.32
C PRO A 353 -10.55 -26.11 22.57
N HIS A 354 -11.84 -26.03 22.92
CA HIS A 354 -12.80 -25.10 22.32
C HIS A 354 -12.71 -23.67 22.89
N GLN A 355 -11.50 -23.12 22.98
CA GLN A 355 -11.29 -21.72 23.36
C GLN A 355 -11.55 -20.80 22.14
N PRO A 356 -12.30 -19.69 22.26
CA PRO A 356 -12.64 -18.83 21.12
C PRO A 356 -11.45 -18.32 20.30
N GLN A 357 -10.39 -17.82 20.96
CA GLN A 357 -9.19 -17.31 20.29
C GLN A 357 -8.44 -18.42 19.53
N LEU A 358 -8.30 -19.59 20.14
CA LEU A 358 -7.68 -20.74 19.49
C LEU A 358 -8.52 -21.20 18.28
N LEU A 359 -9.85 -21.30 18.45
CA LEU A 359 -10.75 -21.73 17.39
C LEU A 359 -10.75 -20.75 16.20
N GLN A 360 -10.64 -19.45 16.47
CA GLN A 360 -10.43 -18.44 15.45
C GLN A 360 -9.16 -18.74 14.63
N THR A 361 -8.02 -18.95 15.29
CA THR A 361 -6.74 -19.28 14.64
C THR A 361 -6.82 -20.60 13.86
N VAL A 362 -7.49 -21.62 14.40
CA VAL A 362 -7.76 -22.90 13.73
C VAL A 362 -8.56 -22.69 12.43
N CYS A 363 -9.63 -21.90 12.47
CA CYS A 363 -10.42 -21.59 11.27
C CYS A 363 -9.56 -20.86 10.22
N LEU A 364 -8.74 -19.90 10.64
CA LEU A 364 -7.87 -19.16 9.72
C LEU A 364 -6.79 -20.04 9.08
N ILE A 365 -6.28 -21.06 9.79
CA ILE A 365 -5.33 -22.04 9.23
C ILE A 365 -6.01 -22.93 8.20
N ILE A 366 -7.19 -23.43 8.52
CA ILE A 366 -8.01 -24.19 7.56
C ILE A 366 -8.19 -23.38 6.26
N GLY A 367 -8.53 -22.09 6.39
CA GLY A 367 -8.65 -21.18 5.25
C GLY A 367 -7.32 -20.98 4.50
N ALA A 368 -6.21 -20.80 5.21
CA ALA A 368 -4.89 -20.59 4.61
C ALA A 368 -4.36 -21.82 3.83
N TYR A 369 -4.74 -23.03 4.25
CA TYR A 369 -4.35 -24.30 3.63
C TYR A 369 -5.46 -24.90 2.74
N SER A 370 -6.43 -24.10 2.30
CA SER A 370 -7.49 -24.50 1.37
C SER A 370 -6.96 -25.06 0.04
N LYS A 371 -5.93 -24.44 -0.56
CA LYS A 371 -5.23 -24.98 -1.74
C LYS A 371 -4.63 -26.36 -1.52
N TRP A 372 -4.14 -26.62 -0.31
CA TRP A 372 -3.62 -27.94 0.06
C TRP A 372 -4.75 -28.97 0.19
N LEU A 373 -5.91 -28.58 0.74
CA LEU A 373 -7.11 -29.44 0.78
C LEU A 373 -7.56 -29.86 -0.62
N ASP A 374 -7.40 -29.00 -1.63
CA ASP A 374 -7.65 -29.37 -3.01
C ASP A 374 -6.53 -30.25 -3.59
N ALA A 375 -5.27 -29.82 -3.54
CA ALA A 375 -4.20 -30.46 -4.30
C ALA A 375 -3.64 -31.76 -3.70
N ALA A 376 -3.59 -31.88 -2.37
CA ALA A 376 -2.95 -33.01 -1.70
C ALA A 376 -3.80 -34.30 -1.79
N PRO A 377 -3.19 -35.49 -1.99
CA PRO A 377 -3.93 -36.76 -2.10
C PRO A 377 -4.80 -37.08 -0.88
N SER A 378 -4.33 -36.72 0.32
CA SER A 378 -5.05 -36.88 1.58
C SER A 378 -5.86 -35.64 1.97
N GLY A 379 -5.81 -34.55 1.21
CA GLY A 379 -6.42 -33.27 1.57
C GLY A 379 -7.95 -33.36 1.59
N PHE A 380 -8.54 -33.77 0.46
CA PHE A 380 -9.99 -33.80 0.31
C PHE A 380 -10.69 -34.79 1.27
N SER A 381 -10.02 -35.85 1.70
CA SER A 381 -10.58 -36.78 2.70
C SER A 381 -10.72 -36.17 4.09
N LYS A 382 -9.99 -35.07 4.40
CA LYS A 382 -10.13 -34.29 5.63
C LYS A 382 -11.27 -33.27 5.56
N LEU A 383 -11.89 -33.06 4.40
CA LEU A 383 -12.91 -32.03 4.22
C LEU A 383 -14.09 -32.16 5.21
N PRO A 384 -14.67 -33.35 5.48
CA PRO A 384 -15.77 -33.47 6.46
C PRO A 384 -15.36 -32.98 7.86
N LEU A 385 -14.17 -33.39 8.33
CA LEU A 385 -13.61 -32.96 9.61
C LEU A 385 -13.46 -31.43 9.67
N VAL A 386 -12.92 -30.86 8.61
CA VAL A 386 -12.71 -29.42 8.49
C VAL A 386 -14.02 -28.66 8.51
N ILE A 387 -15.04 -29.13 7.76
CA ILE A 387 -16.37 -28.50 7.75
C ILE A 387 -17.01 -28.56 9.13
N ASP A 388 -16.91 -29.67 9.85
CA ASP A 388 -17.44 -29.78 11.22
C ASP A 388 -16.79 -28.77 12.18
N ILE A 389 -15.47 -28.57 12.07
CA ILE A 389 -14.73 -27.57 12.84
C ILE A 389 -15.22 -26.15 12.51
N LEU A 390 -15.36 -25.82 11.22
CA LEU A 390 -15.84 -24.49 10.79
C LEU A 390 -17.26 -24.22 11.27
N MET A 391 -18.15 -25.22 11.23
CA MET A 391 -19.51 -25.11 11.74
C MET A 391 -19.54 -24.94 13.26
N GLY A 392 -18.60 -25.55 13.98
CA GLY A 392 -18.35 -25.28 15.40
C GLY A 392 -17.88 -23.84 15.64
N GLY A 393 -16.94 -23.35 14.83
CA GLY A 393 -16.48 -21.96 14.83
C GLY A 393 -17.61 -20.95 14.68
N MET A 394 -18.50 -21.17 13.70
CA MET A 394 -19.66 -20.29 13.46
C MET A 394 -20.62 -20.15 14.66
N ARG A 395 -20.66 -21.13 15.57
CA ARG A 395 -21.54 -21.15 16.76
C ARG A 395 -20.91 -20.57 18.02
N THR A 396 -19.58 -20.45 18.08
CA THR A 396 -18.86 -20.18 19.33
C THR A 396 -18.80 -18.70 19.70
N SER A 397 -18.22 -17.86 18.83
CA SER A 397 -18.08 -16.40 19.04
C SER A 397 -18.18 -15.65 17.71
N GLU A 398 -18.38 -14.34 17.74
CA GLU A 398 -18.40 -13.51 16.52
C GLU A 398 -17.07 -13.60 15.75
N ASP A 399 -15.93 -13.47 16.46
CA ASP A 399 -14.59 -13.55 15.86
C ASP A 399 -14.29 -14.90 15.20
N SER A 400 -14.70 -15.99 15.84
CA SER A 400 -14.53 -17.35 15.30
C SER A 400 -15.51 -17.62 14.15
N ALA A 401 -16.70 -17.03 14.17
CA ALA A 401 -17.64 -17.10 13.07
C ALA A 401 -17.15 -16.34 11.83
N ALA A 402 -16.59 -15.15 11.99
CA ALA A 402 -15.96 -14.39 10.91
C ALA A 402 -14.80 -15.17 10.28
N ALA A 403 -13.90 -15.72 11.11
CA ALA A 403 -12.81 -16.57 10.66
C ALA A 403 -13.30 -17.83 9.93
N ALA A 404 -14.37 -18.46 10.43
CA ALA A 404 -14.94 -19.65 9.82
C ALA A 404 -15.61 -19.37 8.47
N ALA A 405 -16.35 -18.26 8.35
CA ALA A 405 -16.96 -17.83 7.09
C ALA A 405 -15.90 -17.50 6.04
N LEU A 406 -14.81 -16.82 6.43
CA LEU A 406 -13.68 -16.54 5.56
C LEU A 406 -12.98 -17.84 5.11
N ALA A 407 -12.76 -18.79 6.03
CA ALA A 407 -12.16 -20.08 5.72
C ALA A 407 -13.03 -20.90 4.76
N PHE A 408 -14.35 -20.90 4.97
CA PHE A 408 -15.32 -21.55 4.09
C PHE A 408 -15.27 -20.98 2.66
N ARG A 409 -15.15 -19.64 2.54
CA ARG A 409 -14.94 -18.98 1.25
C ARG A 409 -13.66 -19.44 0.55
N HIS A 410 -12.55 -19.52 1.27
CA HIS A 410 -11.28 -20.01 0.72
C HIS A 410 -11.39 -21.47 0.24
N ILE A 411 -11.97 -22.35 1.05
CA ILE A 411 -12.22 -23.75 0.66
C ILE A 411 -13.10 -23.82 -0.59
N CYS A 412 -14.16 -23.02 -0.66
CA CYS A 412 -15.03 -23.02 -1.83
C CYS A 412 -14.31 -22.50 -3.08
N ASP A 413 -13.51 -21.45 -2.99
CA ASP A 413 -12.75 -20.92 -4.12
C ASP A 413 -11.75 -21.94 -4.67
N ASP A 414 -10.96 -22.57 -3.80
CA ASP A 414 -9.90 -23.51 -4.21
C ASP A 414 -10.45 -24.90 -4.57
N CYS A 415 -11.43 -25.42 -3.83
CA CYS A 415 -12.01 -26.77 -4.04
C CYS A 415 -13.28 -26.78 -4.92
N ARG A 416 -13.68 -25.66 -5.54
CA ARG A 416 -14.97 -25.49 -6.25
C ARG A 416 -15.35 -26.62 -7.20
N LYS A 417 -14.39 -27.13 -7.99
CA LYS A 417 -14.63 -28.22 -8.96
C LYS A 417 -15.10 -29.50 -8.30
N LYS A 418 -14.51 -29.86 -7.16
CA LYS A 418 -14.87 -31.06 -6.39
C LYS A 418 -16.14 -30.83 -5.56
N LEU A 419 -16.35 -29.59 -5.11
CA LEU A 419 -17.51 -29.19 -4.32
C LEU A 419 -18.81 -29.07 -5.13
N CYS A 420 -18.76 -29.04 -6.46
CA CYS A 420 -19.95 -29.04 -7.32
C CYS A 420 -20.93 -30.17 -6.98
N ALA A 421 -20.40 -31.38 -6.71
CA ALA A 421 -21.22 -32.53 -6.33
C ALA A 421 -21.95 -32.35 -4.99
N TYR A 422 -21.46 -31.45 -4.15
CA TYR A 422 -21.98 -31.16 -2.82
C TYR A 422 -22.77 -29.85 -2.73
N CYS A 423 -23.06 -29.21 -3.86
CA CYS A 423 -23.66 -27.88 -3.93
C CYS A 423 -24.93 -27.75 -3.06
N LYS A 424 -25.81 -28.76 -3.07
CA LYS A 424 -27.02 -28.80 -2.24
C LYS A 424 -26.75 -28.82 -0.74
N GLN A 425 -25.73 -29.55 -0.27
CA GLN A 425 -25.38 -29.52 1.15
C GLN A 425 -24.79 -28.17 1.56
N LEU A 426 -24.05 -27.52 0.67
CA LEU A 426 -23.50 -26.17 0.92
C LEU A 426 -24.62 -25.13 1.02
N PHE A 427 -25.69 -25.25 0.23
CA PHE A 427 -26.88 -24.40 0.37
C PHE A 427 -27.52 -24.51 1.76
N HIS A 428 -27.56 -25.70 2.36
CA HIS A 428 -28.09 -25.85 3.71
C HIS A 428 -27.28 -25.07 4.76
N ILE A 429 -25.94 -25.07 4.66
CA ILE A 429 -25.06 -24.27 5.51
C ILE A 429 -25.37 -22.79 5.35
N TYR A 430 -25.52 -22.34 4.10
CA TYR A 430 -25.86 -20.97 3.77
C TYR A 430 -27.23 -20.54 4.32
N TYR A 431 -28.28 -21.33 4.12
CA TYR A 431 -29.62 -21.00 4.65
C TYR A 431 -29.61 -20.89 6.17
N THR A 432 -28.91 -21.81 6.84
CA THR A 432 -28.75 -21.79 8.30
C THR A 432 -28.06 -20.51 8.77
N ALA A 433 -27.05 -20.03 8.02
CA ALA A 433 -26.31 -18.81 8.33
C ALA A 433 -27.03 -17.52 7.96
N VAL A 434 -27.81 -17.52 6.88
CA VAL A 434 -28.42 -16.30 6.32
C VAL A 434 -29.80 -16.02 6.85
N ASN A 435 -30.61 -17.06 7.10
CA ASN A 435 -31.98 -16.89 7.60
C ASN A 435 -32.03 -16.76 9.14
N GLY A 436 -30.90 -16.87 9.83
CA GLY A 436 -30.82 -16.72 11.29
C GLY A 436 -31.51 -17.83 12.09
N GLU A 437 -31.96 -18.91 11.43
CA GLU A 437 -32.61 -20.05 12.08
C GLU A 437 -31.61 -20.94 12.85
N GLY A 438 -30.30 -20.73 12.66
CA GLY A 438 -29.23 -21.41 13.40
C GLY A 438 -28.59 -20.54 14.47
N SER A 439 -28.03 -21.17 15.51
CA SER A 439 -27.25 -20.56 16.60
C SER A 439 -25.92 -19.90 16.17
N PHE A 440 -25.80 -19.43 14.93
CA PHE A 440 -24.59 -18.81 14.41
C PHE A 440 -24.46 -17.37 14.89
N LYS A 441 -23.25 -17.00 15.28
CA LYS A 441 -22.92 -15.69 15.84
C LYS A 441 -22.24 -14.75 14.83
N GLY A 442 -22.27 -15.11 13.54
CA GLY A 442 -21.67 -14.29 12.48
C GLY A 442 -22.48 -13.03 12.19
N THR A 443 -21.79 -11.98 11.76
CA THR A 443 -22.42 -10.73 11.33
C THR A 443 -23.01 -10.86 9.91
N ALA A 444 -23.83 -9.88 9.52
CA ALA A 444 -24.32 -9.78 8.14
C ALA A 444 -23.16 -9.68 7.11
N GLU A 445 -22.03 -9.08 7.49
CA GLU A 445 -20.84 -8.96 6.63
C GLU A 445 -20.16 -10.32 6.45
N ASP A 446 -20.05 -11.12 7.51
CA ASP A 446 -19.53 -12.49 7.43
C ASP A 446 -20.37 -13.37 6.50
N SER A 447 -21.69 -13.13 6.47
CA SER A 447 -22.60 -13.84 5.56
C SER A 447 -22.29 -13.58 4.07
N LEU A 448 -21.65 -12.45 3.72
CA LEU A 448 -21.23 -12.16 2.36
C LEU A 448 -20.12 -13.10 1.89
N HIS A 449 -19.24 -13.56 2.79
CA HIS A 449 -18.23 -14.57 2.46
C HIS A 449 -18.88 -15.91 2.07
N LEU A 450 -20.02 -16.26 2.68
CA LEU A 450 -20.78 -17.47 2.32
C LEU A 450 -21.48 -17.31 0.96
N VAL A 451 -22.03 -16.11 0.67
CA VAL A 451 -22.58 -15.80 -0.66
C VAL A 451 -21.51 -15.90 -1.74
N GLU A 452 -20.33 -15.31 -1.49
CA GLU A 452 -19.17 -15.39 -2.38
C GLU A 452 -18.78 -16.84 -2.63
N ALA A 453 -18.65 -17.63 -1.56
CA ALA A 453 -18.28 -19.04 -1.59
C ALA A 453 -19.21 -19.85 -2.51
N LEU A 454 -20.53 -19.74 -2.30
CA LEU A 454 -21.51 -20.45 -3.11
C LEU A 454 -21.51 -19.97 -4.56
N SER A 455 -21.39 -18.67 -4.79
CA SER A 455 -21.34 -18.08 -6.13
C SER A 455 -20.16 -18.62 -6.96
N MET A 456 -19.00 -18.82 -6.32
CA MET A 456 -17.83 -19.45 -6.95
C MET A 456 -18.04 -20.93 -7.27
N VAL A 457 -18.76 -21.68 -6.43
CA VAL A 457 -19.11 -23.08 -6.71
C VAL A 457 -20.13 -23.17 -7.86
N ILE A 458 -21.15 -22.30 -7.88
CA ILE A 458 -22.16 -22.23 -8.95
C ILE A 458 -21.50 -21.96 -10.31
N THR A 459 -20.43 -21.16 -10.36
CA THR A 459 -19.67 -20.89 -11.59
C THR A 459 -19.13 -22.17 -12.25
N GLU A 460 -18.78 -23.19 -11.48
CA GLU A 460 -18.25 -24.45 -12.02
C GLU A 460 -19.35 -25.44 -12.44
N LEU A 461 -20.62 -25.14 -12.14
CA LEU A 461 -21.75 -25.95 -12.62
C LEU A 461 -22.00 -25.75 -14.12
N PRO A 462 -22.53 -26.76 -14.83
CA PRO A 462 -23.01 -26.58 -16.20
C PRO A 462 -24.13 -25.52 -16.28
N PRO A 463 -24.36 -24.87 -17.45
CA PRO A 463 -25.25 -23.71 -17.56
C PRO A 463 -26.68 -23.90 -17.03
N GLU A 464 -27.31 -25.05 -17.29
CA GLU A 464 -28.68 -25.34 -16.85
C GLU A 464 -28.76 -25.49 -15.31
N PRO A 465 -28.01 -26.41 -14.66
CA PRO A 465 -27.94 -26.46 -13.19
C PRO A 465 -27.47 -25.16 -12.53
N ALA A 466 -26.58 -24.41 -13.19
CA ALA A 466 -26.10 -23.14 -12.67
C ALA A 466 -27.22 -22.09 -12.60
N LYS A 467 -28.12 -22.08 -13.58
CA LYS A 467 -29.30 -21.20 -13.58
C LYS A 467 -30.23 -21.54 -12.43
N ASP A 468 -30.56 -22.82 -12.23
CA ASP A 468 -31.42 -23.26 -11.12
C ASP A 468 -30.80 -22.91 -9.76
N ALA A 469 -29.50 -23.19 -9.59
CA ALA A 469 -28.78 -22.87 -8.36
C ALA A 469 -28.67 -21.36 -8.11
N LEU A 470 -28.50 -20.56 -9.17
CA LEU A 470 -28.52 -19.10 -9.08
C LEU A 470 -29.89 -18.57 -8.67
N GLU A 471 -30.98 -19.11 -9.25
CA GLU A 471 -32.34 -18.75 -8.89
C GLU A 471 -32.62 -19.09 -7.41
N GLU A 472 -32.19 -20.27 -6.96
CA GLU A 472 -32.26 -20.69 -5.56
C GLU A 472 -31.47 -19.73 -4.64
N LEU A 473 -30.23 -19.39 -4.98
CA LEU A 473 -29.41 -18.45 -4.21
C LEU A 473 -30.00 -17.03 -4.17
N CYS A 474 -30.62 -16.57 -5.25
CA CYS A 474 -31.29 -15.26 -5.28
C CYS A 474 -32.55 -15.24 -4.40
N SER A 475 -33.25 -16.37 -4.28
CA SER A 475 -34.55 -16.45 -3.59
C SER A 475 -34.46 -16.07 -2.10
N SER A 476 -33.39 -16.47 -1.42
CA SER A 476 -33.12 -16.12 0.00
C SER A 476 -32.90 -14.62 0.21
N VAL A 477 -32.45 -13.91 -0.84
CA VAL A 477 -32.19 -12.46 -0.82
C VAL A 477 -33.45 -11.69 -1.21
N VAL A 478 -34.24 -12.23 -2.14
CA VAL A 478 -35.51 -11.66 -2.61
C VAL A 478 -36.53 -11.56 -1.49
N ALA A 479 -36.70 -12.63 -0.70
CA ALA A 479 -37.77 -12.72 0.32
C ALA A 479 -37.81 -11.51 1.29
N PRO A 480 -36.72 -11.15 2.00
CA PRO A 480 -36.75 -10.02 2.95
C PRO A 480 -36.96 -8.67 2.26
N LEU A 481 -36.41 -8.45 1.05
CA LEU A 481 -36.62 -7.20 0.32
C LEU A 481 -38.07 -7.07 -0.18
N GLN A 482 -38.64 -8.17 -0.68
CA GLN A 482 -40.02 -8.20 -1.14
C GLN A 482 -41.01 -8.00 0.02
N GLU A 483 -40.71 -8.53 1.20
CA GLU A 483 -41.51 -8.28 2.41
C GLU A 483 -41.55 -6.79 2.73
N VAL A 484 -40.39 -6.11 2.73
CA VAL A 484 -40.32 -4.66 2.99
C VAL A 484 -41.06 -3.85 1.92
N ILE A 485 -40.96 -4.24 0.65
CA ILE A 485 -41.69 -3.58 -0.45
C ILE A 485 -43.21 -3.76 -0.30
N ASN A 486 -43.66 -4.95 0.09
CA ASN A 486 -45.08 -5.26 0.25
C ASN A 486 -45.74 -4.52 1.42
N LEU A 487 -44.97 -4.07 2.42
CA LEU A 487 -45.46 -3.23 3.52
C LEU A 487 -45.85 -1.81 3.07
N GLY A 488 -45.50 -1.42 1.84
CA GLY A 488 -45.91 -0.17 1.21
C GLY A 488 -44.80 0.89 1.15
N PRO A 489 -44.99 1.93 0.30
CA PRO A 489 -43.96 2.92 -0.02
C PRO A 489 -43.48 3.72 1.20
N GLU A 490 -44.39 4.12 2.09
CA GLU A 490 -44.04 4.90 3.29
C GLU A 490 -43.10 4.15 4.24
N VAL A 491 -43.26 2.82 4.33
CA VAL A 491 -42.41 1.97 5.18
C VAL A 491 -41.03 1.82 4.55
N LEU A 492 -40.98 1.57 3.24
CA LEU A 492 -39.73 1.45 2.51
C LEU A 492 -38.92 2.75 2.55
N GLU A 493 -39.55 3.92 2.38
CA GLU A 493 -38.87 5.22 2.47
C GLU A 493 -38.23 5.45 3.85
N LYS A 494 -38.93 5.09 4.94
CA LYS A 494 -38.46 5.32 6.32
C LYS A 494 -37.49 4.25 6.83
N LYS A 495 -37.30 3.15 6.09
CA LYS A 495 -36.46 2.02 6.52
C LYS A 495 -35.00 2.43 6.66
N HIS A 496 -34.28 1.89 7.64
CA HIS A 496 -32.86 2.21 7.78
C HIS A 496 -32.07 1.61 6.60
N ALA A 497 -31.17 2.40 5.98
CA ALA A 497 -30.42 2.00 4.78
C ALA A 497 -29.70 0.65 4.93
N ARG A 498 -29.10 0.40 6.11
CA ARG A 498 -28.39 -0.86 6.42
C ARG A 498 -29.27 -2.10 6.26
N GLU A 499 -30.56 -2.01 6.56
CA GLU A 499 -31.49 -3.14 6.44
C GLU A 499 -31.75 -3.52 4.98
N LEU A 500 -31.64 -2.56 4.06
CA LEU A 500 -31.73 -2.81 2.62
C LEU A 500 -30.36 -3.23 2.05
N THR A 501 -29.29 -2.50 2.39
CA THR A 501 -27.98 -2.69 1.78
C THR A 501 -27.39 -4.06 2.07
N VAL A 502 -27.65 -4.65 3.23
CA VAL A 502 -27.22 -6.02 3.56
C VAL A 502 -27.71 -7.03 2.51
N HIS A 503 -28.95 -6.90 2.05
CA HIS A 503 -29.51 -7.79 1.03
C HIS A 503 -29.06 -7.39 -0.38
N ILE A 504 -29.02 -6.10 -0.70
CA ILE A 504 -28.58 -5.61 -2.00
C ILE A 504 -27.10 -5.95 -2.28
N ASP A 505 -26.24 -5.87 -1.26
CA ASP A 505 -24.83 -6.26 -1.38
C ASP A 505 -24.66 -7.76 -1.64
N ARG A 506 -25.59 -8.62 -1.17
CA ARG A 506 -25.60 -10.05 -1.54
C ARG A 506 -25.82 -10.23 -3.04
N PHE A 507 -26.76 -9.50 -3.65
CA PHE A 507 -26.91 -9.51 -5.11
C PHE A 507 -25.65 -9.04 -5.82
N ALA A 508 -25.00 -7.98 -5.31
CA ALA A 508 -23.74 -7.50 -5.87
C ALA A 508 -22.65 -8.58 -5.87
N TYR A 509 -22.55 -9.37 -4.80
CA TYR A 509 -21.63 -10.49 -4.71
C TYR A 509 -22.01 -11.63 -5.65
N ILE A 510 -23.29 -12.01 -5.68
CA ILE A 510 -23.80 -13.05 -6.60
C ILE A 510 -23.44 -12.70 -8.05
N PHE A 511 -23.81 -11.50 -8.50
CA PHE A 511 -23.56 -11.08 -9.88
C PHE A 511 -22.07 -10.91 -10.19
N ARG A 512 -21.24 -10.61 -9.19
CA ARG A 512 -19.79 -10.50 -9.35
C ARG A 512 -19.11 -11.85 -9.56
N TYR A 513 -19.53 -12.86 -8.79
CA TYR A 513 -18.79 -14.10 -8.66
C TYR A 513 -19.42 -15.28 -9.41
N VAL A 514 -20.69 -15.20 -9.82
CA VAL A 514 -21.31 -16.19 -10.72
C VAL A 514 -20.95 -15.85 -12.18
N ASN A 515 -20.00 -16.58 -12.77
CA ASN A 515 -19.55 -16.34 -14.14
C ASN A 515 -20.37 -17.12 -15.19
N HIS A 516 -21.69 -16.91 -15.18
CA HIS A 516 -22.63 -17.44 -16.19
C HIS A 516 -23.43 -16.28 -16.80
N PRO A 517 -22.93 -15.64 -17.88
CA PRO A 517 -23.51 -14.39 -18.39
C PRO A 517 -25.00 -14.45 -18.72
N GLY A 518 -25.46 -15.55 -19.33
CA GLY A 518 -26.89 -15.73 -19.65
C GLY A 518 -27.76 -15.91 -18.41
N ALA A 519 -27.30 -16.69 -17.42
CA ALA A 519 -28.04 -16.89 -16.18
C ALA A 519 -28.13 -15.61 -15.35
N VAL A 520 -27.04 -14.84 -15.26
CA VAL A 520 -27.03 -13.53 -14.58
C VAL A 520 -27.91 -12.51 -15.31
N ALA A 521 -27.94 -12.53 -16.65
CA ALA A 521 -28.83 -11.69 -17.45
C ALA A 521 -30.32 -12.01 -17.20
N ASP A 522 -30.67 -13.30 -17.16
CA ASP A 522 -32.03 -13.75 -16.83
C ASP A 522 -32.42 -13.34 -15.40
N ALA A 523 -31.50 -13.50 -14.43
CA ALA A 523 -31.73 -13.13 -13.04
C ALA A 523 -31.97 -11.63 -12.89
N ILE A 524 -31.10 -10.77 -13.44
CA ILE A 524 -31.30 -9.31 -13.34
C ILE A 524 -32.56 -8.85 -14.08
N HIS A 525 -32.91 -9.49 -15.20
CA HIS A 525 -34.16 -9.18 -15.91
C HIS A 525 -35.40 -9.43 -15.02
N ARG A 526 -35.43 -10.56 -14.29
CA ARG A 526 -36.51 -10.87 -13.34
C ARG A 526 -36.50 -9.97 -12.09
N LEU A 527 -35.31 -9.59 -11.62
CA LEU A 527 -35.13 -8.76 -10.42
C LEU A 527 -35.31 -7.26 -10.69
N TRP A 528 -35.24 -6.83 -11.95
CA TRP A 528 -35.31 -5.41 -12.34
C TRP A 528 -36.54 -4.67 -11.80
N PRO A 529 -37.78 -5.22 -11.82
CA PRO A 529 -38.94 -4.53 -11.25
C PRO A 529 -38.78 -4.21 -9.75
N MET A 530 -38.18 -5.12 -8.98
CA MET A 530 -37.87 -4.88 -7.56
C MET A 530 -36.83 -3.77 -7.41
N PHE A 531 -35.75 -3.84 -8.19
CA PHE A 531 -34.69 -2.82 -8.16
C PHE A 531 -35.23 -1.44 -8.54
N LYS A 532 -36.12 -1.37 -9.53
CA LYS A 532 -36.78 -0.13 -9.93
C LYS A 532 -37.59 0.48 -8.79
N VAL A 533 -38.39 -0.31 -8.06
CA VAL A 533 -39.14 0.20 -6.89
C VAL A 533 -38.20 0.81 -5.84
N ILE A 534 -37.04 0.18 -5.60
CA ILE A 534 -36.04 0.72 -4.66
C ILE A 534 -35.39 1.98 -5.23
N PHE A 535 -35.02 1.99 -6.51
CA PHE A 535 -34.51 3.18 -7.20
C PHE A 535 -35.48 4.36 -7.04
N ASP A 536 -36.76 4.18 -7.34
CA ASP A 536 -37.77 5.23 -7.31
C ASP A 536 -38.00 5.79 -5.89
N LEU A 537 -38.10 4.91 -4.88
CA LEU A 537 -38.46 5.30 -3.51
C LEU A 537 -37.25 5.66 -2.62
N ARG A 538 -36.04 5.28 -3.01
CA ARG A 538 -34.80 5.48 -2.23
C ARG A 538 -33.72 6.29 -2.94
N ALA A 539 -34.02 6.92 -4.07
CA ALA A 539 -33.03 7.71 -4.82
C ALA A 539 -32.35 8.84 -4.01
N TRP A 540 -33.00 9.35 -2.96
CA TRP A 540 -32.43 10.35 -2.06
C TRP A 540 -31.36 9.80 -1.11
N ASP A 541 -31.36 8.49 -0.84
CA ASP A 541 -30.48 7.84 0.12
C ASP A 541 -29.21 7.28 -0.55
N MET A 542 -28.10 8.02 -0.41
CA MET A 542 -26.82 7.71 -1.04
C MET A 542 -26.35 6.28 -0.74
N ARG A 543 -26.46 5.81 0.50
CA ARG A 543 -25.95 4.49 0.91
C ARG A 543 -26.68 3.35 0.18
N THR A 544 -28.01 3.46 0.06
CA THR A 544 -28.81 2.46 -0.66
C THR A 544 -28.52 2.51 -2.16
N MET A 545 -28.42 3.71 -2.75
CA MET A 545 -28.11 3.86 -4.18
C MET A 545 -26.72 3.36 -4.55
N GLU A 546 -25.71 3.58 -3.70
CA GLU A 546 -24.37 3.01 -3.88
C GLU A 546 -24.38 1.49 -3.94
N SER A 547 -25.07 0.84 -3.00
CA SER A 547 -25.21 -0.63 -2.96
C SER A 547 -25.96 -1.15 -4.19
N LEU A 548 -27.06 -0.48 -4.58
CA LEU A 548 -27.89 -0.88 -5.71
C LEU A 548 -27.19 -0.68 -7.06
N CYS A 549 -26.51 0.46 -7.25
CA CYS A 549 -25.67 0.71 -8.42
C CYS A 549 -24.50 -0.26 -8.50
N ARG A 550 -23.92 -0.67 -7.36
CA ARG A 550 -22.88 -1.70 -7.30
C ARG A 550 -23.39 -3.07 -7.74
N ALA A 551 -24.60 -3.45 -7.34
CA ALA A 551 -25.24 -4.67 -7.83
C ALA A 551 -25.47 -4.61 -9.35
N CYS A 552 -26.05 -3.51 -9.85
CA CYS A 552 -26.26 -3.29 -11.28
C CYS A 552 -24.93 -3.30 -12.06
N LYS A 553 -23.88 -2.69 -11.53
CA LYS A 553 -22.52 -2.68 -12.12
C LYS A 553 -22.02 -4.11 -12.34
N TYR A 554 -22.11 -4.97 -11.34
CA TYR A 554 -21.63 -6.35 -11.49
C TYR A 554 -22.52 -7.16 -12.43
N ALA A 555 -23.84 -6.96 -12.40
CA ALA A 555 -24.74 -7.56 -13.39
C ALA A 555 -24.35 -7.16 -14.82
N VAL A 556 -24.09 -5.87 -15.07
CA VAL A 556 -23.66 -5.36 -16.38
C VAL A 556 -22.31 -5.95 -16.80
N ARG A 557 -21.32 -5.96 -15.90
CA ARG A 557 -19.97 -6.49 -16.19
C ARG A 557 -19.99 -7.97 -16.53
N THR A 558 -20.78 -8.76 -15.82
CA THR A 558 -20.85 -10.22 -15.98
C THR A 558 -21.71 -10.63 -17.17
N SER A 559 -22.89 -10.01 -17.33
CA SER A 559 -23.84 -10.34 -18.39
C SER A 559 -23.43 -9.79 -19.76
N GLY A 560 -22.75 -8.64 -19.82
CA GLY A 560 -22.36 -8.00 -21.07
C GLY A 560 -23.52 -7.89 -22.06
N ARG A 561 -23.32 -8.34 -23.30
CA ARG A 561 -24.34 -8.30 -24.36
C ARG A 561 -25.62 -9.10 -24.07
N PHE A 562 -25.58 -10.05 -23.12
CA PHE A 562 -26.77 -10.83 -22.74
C PHE A 562 -27.81 -10.00 -21.97
N MET A 563 -27.46 -8.80 -21.47
CA MET A 563 -28.39 -7.89 -20.80
C MET A 563 -29.64 -7.54 -21.65
N GLY A 564 -29.54 -7.63 -22.98
CA GLY A 564 -30.66 -7.41 -23.89
C GLY A 564 -31.32 -6.05 -23.69
N ILE A 565 -32.66 -6.02 -23.59
CA ILE A 565 -33.44 -4.79 -23.42
C ILE A 565 -33.32 -4.17 -22.02
N THR A 566 -32.91 -4.94 -21.01
CA THR A 566 -32.84 -4.49 -19.61
C THR A 566 -31.85 -3.34 -19.44
N ILE A 567 -30.80 -3.29 -20.27
CA ILE A 567 -29.85 -2.17 -20.24
C ILE A 567 -30.52 -0.84 -20.59
N GLY A 568 -31.41 -0.82 -21.59
CA GLY A 568 -32.10 0.42 -22.00
C GLY A 568 -32.94 0.99 -20.85
N ALA A 569 -33.74 0.13 -20.21
CA ALA A 569 -34.56 0.51 -19.06
C ALA A 569 -33.71 1.01 -17.88
N MET A 570 -32.56 0.37 -17.63
CA MET A 570 -31.64 0.79 -16.58
C MET A 570 -31.06 2.19 -16.83
N LEU A 571 -30.61 2.46 -18.05
CA LEU A 571 -30.00 3.76 -18.37
C LEU A 571 -31.04 4.89 -18.40
N GLU A 572 -32.27 4.60 -18.82
CA GLU A 572 -33.38 5.54 -18.76
C GLU A 572 -33.73 5.93 -17.32
N GLU A 573 -33.70 4.97 -16.40
CA GLU A 573 -33.92 5.22 -14.98
C GLU A 573 -32.81 6.08 -14.37
N ILE A 574 -31.55 5.69 -14.61
CA ILE A 574 -30.36 6.37 -14.06
C ILE A 574 -30.32 7.84 -14.48
N GLN A 575 -30.58 8.15 -15.75
CA GLN A 575 -30.57 9.55 -16.22
C GLN A 575 -31.69 10.37 -15.55
N GLY A 576 -32.87 9.78 -15.34
CA GLY A 576 -34.00 10.47 -14.72
C GLY A 576 -33.75 10.77 -13.25
N LEU A 577 -33.22 9.80 -12.51
CA LEU A 577 -32.92 9.94 -11.09
C LEU A 577 -31.71 10.86 -10.84
N TYR A 578 -30.69 10.81 -11.70
CA TYR A 578 -29.54 11.72 -11.56
C TYR A 578 -29.97 13.18 -11.67
N GLN A 579 -30.92 13.53 -12.54
CA GLN A 579 -31.43 14.91 -12.66
C GLN A 579 -32.04 15.43 -11.35
N GLN A 580 -32.67 14.55 -10.58
CA GLN A 580 -33.38 14.90 -9.35
C GLN A 580 -32.48 14.87 -8.11
N HIS A 581 -31.63 13.84 -7.97
CA HIS A 581 -30.90 13.56 -6.72
C HIS A 581 -29.38 13.74 -6.79
N HIS A 582 -28.79 13.86 -7.98
CA HIS A 582 -27.35 14.12 -8.20
C HIS A 582 -26.39 13.11 -7.52
N GLN A 583 -26.80 11.87 -7.30
CA GLN A 583 -25.93 10.88 -6.63
C GLN A 583 -24.72 10.50 -7.52
N PRO A 584 -23.47 10.49 -6.99
CA PRO A 584 -22.26 10.14 -7.76
C PRO A 584 -22.31 8.73 -8.38
N CYS A 585 -22.87 7.75 -7.66
CA CYS A 585 -22.94 6.35 -8.08
C CYS A 585 -23.59 6.14 -9.46
N PHE A 586 -24.47 7.05 -9.89
CA PHE A 586 -25.09 7.04 -11.22
C PHE A 586 -24.08 7.36 -12.33
N LEU A 587 -23.16 8.31 -12.10
CA LEU A 587 -22.04 8.60 -13.00
C LEU A 587 -21.08 7.42 -13.06
N TYR A 588 -20.74 6.85 -11.90
CA TYR A 588 -19.87 5.68 -11.82
C TYR A 588 -20.43 4.45 -12.55
N LEU A 589 -21.70 4.11 -12.32
CA LEU A 589 -22.38 3.02 -13.03
C LEU A 589 -22.41 3.27 -14.54
N SER A 590 -22.71 4.49 -14.96
CA SER A 590 -22.67 4.89 -16.37
C SER A 590 -21.28 4.71 -16.98
N SER A 591 -20.21 4.98 -16.22
CA SER A 591 -18.83 4.77 -16.69
C SER A 591 -18.53 3.29 -16.95
N GLU A 592 -19.11 2.40 -16.15
CA GLU A 592 -18.96 0.95 -16.30
C GLU A 592 -19.78 0.42 -17.46
N VAL A 593 -20.97 0.96 -17.69
CA VAL A 593 -21.77 0.68 -18.89
C VAL A 593 -20.99 1.09 -20.15
N ILE A 594 -20.36 2.28 -20.17
CA ILE A 594 -19.57 2.75 -21.31
C ILE A 594 -18.38 1.83 -21.63
N LYS A 595 -17.72 1.25 -20.62
CA LYS A 595 -16.62 0.29 -20.85
C LYS A 595 -17.08 -0.96 -21.59
N ILE A 596 -18.31 -1.42 -21.32
CA ILE A 596 -18.87 -2.66 -21.89
C ILE A 596 -19.53 -2.38 -23.25
N PHE A 597 -20.34 -1.32 -23.33
CA PHE A 597 -21.23 -1.06 -24.48
C PHE A 597 -20.83 0.15 -25.34
N GLY A 598 -19.81 0.94 -24.96
CA GLY A 598 -19.45 2.18 -25.67
C GLY A 598 -19.07 1.98 -27.15
N SER A 599 -18.58 0.79 -27.50
CA SER A 599 -18.25 0.42 -28.87
C SER A 599 -19.37 -0.35 -29.60
N ASP A 600 -20.49 -0.62 -28.93
CA ASP A 600 -21.61 -1.38 -29.49
C ASP A 600 -22.59 -0.45 -30.23
N PRO A 601 -22.78 -0.60 -31.55
CA PRO A 601 -23.65 0.28 -32.32
C PRO A 601 -25.13 0.18 -31.94
N SER A 602 -25.58 -0.99 -31.43
CA SER A 602 -26.95 -1.16 -30.95
C SER A 602 -27.24 -0.29 -29.74
N CYS A 603 -26.17 0.17 -29.07
CA CYS A 603 -26.21 0.94 -27.85
C CYS A 603 -26.06 2.45 -28.04
N ALA A 604 -25.65 2.87 -29.24
CA ALA A 604 -25.17 4.22 -29.49
C ALA A 604 -26.18 5.32 -29.16
N SER A 605 -27.47 5.11 -29.46
CA SER A 605 -28.52 6.11 -29.26
C SER A 605 -28.76 6.43 -27.79
N TYR A 606 -28.98 5.40 -26.96
CA TYR A 606 -29.23 5.59 -25.54
C TYR A 606 -27.98 6.04 -24.78
N LEU A 607 -26.79 5.56 -25.17
CA LEU A 607 -25.54 6.01 -24.55
C LEU A 607 -25.30 7.50 -24.85
N LYS A 608 -25.56 7.94 -26.08
CA LYS A 608 -25.46 9.36 -26.43
C LYS A 608 -26.39 10.22 -25.59
N ASN A 609 -27.67 9.84 -25.47
CA ASN A 609 -28.64 10.59 -24.67
C ASN A 609 -28.23 10.66 -23.20
N MET A 610 -27.78 9.55 -22.62
CA MET A 610 -27.29 9.48 -21.24
C MET A 610 -26.07 10.37 -21.03
N ILE A 611 -25.05 10.28 -21.90
CA ILE A 611 -23.84 11.12 -21.86
C ILE A 611 -24.22 12.61 -21.85
N GLU A 612 -25.10 13.02 -22.76
CA GLU A 612 -25.53 14.41 -22.88
C GLU A 612 -26.31 14.88 -21.66
N ALA A 613 -27.24 14.05 -21.15
CA ALA A 613 -28.05 14.37 -19.98
C ALA A 613 -27.22 14.51 -18.70
N LEU A 614 -26.34 13.53 -18.43
CA LEU A 614 -25.51 13.52 -17.23
C LEU A 614 -24.54 14.70 -17.22
N PHE A 615 -23.75 14.88 -18.28
CA PHE A 615 -22.75 15.93 -18.31
C PHE A 615 -23.32 17.34 -18.35
N LYS A 616 -24.44 17.56 -19.06
CA LYS A 616 -25.13 18.86 -19.04
C LYS A 616 -25.55 19.24 -17.62
N HIS A 617 -26.00 18.26 -16.83
CA HIS A 617 -26.40 18.52 -15.46
C HIS A 617 -25.21 18.71 -14.52
N THR A 618 -24.20 17.85 -14.62
CA THR A 618 -23.00 17.94 -13.77
C THR A 618 -22.21 19.23 -13.98
N THR A 619 -22.11 19.72 -15.22
CA THR A 619 -21.43 21.00 -15.52
C THR A 619 -22.15 22.20 -14.92
N CYS A 620 -23.48 22.14 -14.75
CA CYS A 620 -24.24 23.16 -14.01
C CYS A 620 -24.03 23.10 -12.49
N LEU A 621 -23.64 21.93 -11.94
CA LEU A 621 -23.32 21.78 -10.53
C LEU A 621 -21.89 22.24 -10.21
N LEU A 622 -20.93 21.93 -11.08
CA LEU A 622 -19.50 22.17 -10.88
C LEU A 622 -19.02 23.49 -11.49
N THR A 623 -19.65 24.59 -11.07
CA THR A 623 -19.38 25.93 -11.64
C THR A 623 -18.26 26.69 -10.93
N SER A 624 -17.78 26.23 -9.78
CA SER A 624 -16.68 26.89 -9.06
C SER A 624 -15.84 25.90 -8.27
N ILE A 625 -14.62 26.30 -7.90
CA ILE A 625 -13.72 25.47 -7.09
C ILE A 625 -14.34 25.08 -5.73
N LYS A 626 -15.24 25.92 -5.19
CA LYS A 626 -15.99 25.63 -3.97
C LYS A 626 -16.92 24.44 -4.18
N GLU A 627 -17.64 24.39 -5.30
CA GLU A 627 -18.54 23.28 -5.63
C GLU A 627 -17.79 21.96 -5.84
N PHE A 628 -16.63 22.01 -6.50
CA PHE A 628 -15.71 20.86 -6.58
C PHE A 628 -15.26 20.36 -5.20
N THR A 629 -15.02 21.28 -4.27
CA THR A 629 -14.59 20.94 -2.90
C THR A 629 -15.75 20.39 -2.07
N THR A 630 -16.98 20.88 -2.28
CA THR A 630 -18.18 20.41 -1.58
C THR A 630 -18.69 19.08 -2.12
N ARG A 631 -18.48 18.79 -3.41
CA ARG A 631 -18.94 17.55 -4.07
C ARG A 631 -17.79 16.85 -4.82
N PRO A 632 -16.72 16.44 -4.11
CA PRO A 632 -15.56 15.83 -4.75
C PRO A 632 -15.89 14.51 -5.45
N ASP A 633 -16.83 13.72 -4.90
CA ASP A 633 -17.23 12.42 -5.48
C ASP A 633 -17.92 12.59 -6.84
N ILE A 634 -18.79 13.61 -6.98
CA ILE A 634 -19.41 13.94 -8.27
C ILE A 634 -18.34 14.38 -9.27
N ALA A 635 -17.38 15.20 -8.85
CA ALA A 635 -16.28 15.61 -9.72
C ALA A 635 -15.43 14.42 -10.17
N ASP A 636 -15.06 13.53 -9.23
CA ASP A 636 -14.30 12.32 -9.53
C ASP A 636 -15.02 11.44 -10.55
N ASP A 637 -16.25 11.01 -10.26
CA ASP A 637 -17.01 10.12 -11.12
C ASP A 637 -17.38 10.76 -12.48
N CYS A 638 -17.58 12.08 -12.52
CA CYS A 638 -17.83 12.81 -13.76
C CYS A 638 -16.62 12.74 -14.70
N PHE A 639 -15.43 13.08 -14.21
CA PHE A 639 -14.23 13.07 -15.04
C PHE A 639 -13.70 11.66 -15.30
N LEU A 640 -13.98 10.70 -14.42
CA LEU A 640 -13.83 9.28 -14.70
C LEU A 640 -14.72 8.85 -15.88
N LEU A 641 -16.02 9.17 -15.84
CA LEU A 641 -16.95 8.90 -16.95
C LEU A 641 -16.47 9.58 -18.25
N ALA A 642 -16.03 10.83 -18.19
CA ALA A 642 -15.55 11.58 -19.35
C ALA A 642 -14.30 10.92 -19.97
N SER A 643 -13.35 10.49 -19.13
CA SER A 643 -12.18 9.69 -19.55
C SER A 643 -12.61 8.38 -20.24
N ARG A 644 -13.60 7.66 -19.69
CA ARG A 644 -14.15 6.46 -20.34
C ARG A 644 -14.83 6.78 -21.67
N CYS A 645 -15.57 7.87 -21.77
CA CYS A 645 -16.18 8.29 -23.03
C CYS A 645 -15.14 8.52 -24.13
N ILE A 646 -14.00 9.16 -23.81
CA ILE A 646 -12.89 9.35 -24.76
C ILE A 646 -12.30 8.00 -25.21
N ARG A 647 -12.09 7.07 -24.28
CA ARG A 647 -11.42 5.79 -24.57
C ARG A 647 -12.29 4.78 -25.30
N TYR A 648 -13.58 4.70 -24.96
CA TYR A 648 -14.47 3.62 -25.43
C TYR A 648 -15.50 4.06 -26.46
N CYS A 649 -15.93 5.33 -26.44
CA CYS A 649 -16.92 5.85 -27.39
C CYS A 649 -16.65 7.31 -27.84
N PRO A 650 -15.44 7.64 -28.31
CA PRO A 650 -15.10 9.00 -28.72
C PRO A 650 -16.04 9.55 -29.79
N GLN A 651 -16.60 8.67 -30.64
CA GLN A 651 -17.58 9.00 -31.68
C GLN A 651 -18.90 9.55 -31.15
N LEU A 652 -19.29 9.21 -29.92
CA LEU A 652 -20.51 9.72 -29.28
C LEU A 652 -20.25 11.01 -28.49
N PHE A 653 -19.04 11.14 -27.95
CA PHE A 653 -18.71 12.17 -26.98
C PHE A 653 -18.03 13.40 -27.58
N ILE A 654 -16.96 13.24 -28.36
CA ILE A 654 -16.15 14.37 -28.86
C ILE A 654 -16.96 15.31 -29.78
N PRO A 655 -17.81 14.80 -30.70
CA PRO A 655 -18.66 15.66 -31.52
C PRO A 655 -19.85 16.28 -30.77
N SER A 656 -20.09 15.89 -29.51
CA SER A 656 -21.25 16.37 -28.74
C SER A 656 -21.03 17.78 -28.21
N THR A 657 -22.11 18.54 -28.03
CA THR A 657 -22.09 19.90 -27.50
C THR A 657 -21.62 19.98 -26.04
N VAL A 658 -21.62 18.85 -25.31
CA VAL A 658 -21.15 18.79 -23.92
C VAL A 658 -19.63 18.73 -23.80
N PHE A 659 -18.91 18.33 -24.86
CA PHE A 659 -17.44 18.21 -24.80
C PHE A 659 -16.75 19.54 -24.50
N PRO A 660 -17.03 20.66 -25.21
CA PRO A 660 -16.46 21.97 -24.85
C PRO A 660 -16.79 22.40 -23.41
N ALA A 661 -18.04 22.21 -22.97
CA ALA A 661 -18.47 22.59 -21.62
C ALA A 661 -17.75 21.81 -20.52
N LEU A 662 -17.44 20.53 -20.77
CA LEU A 662 -16.63 19.74 -19.83
C LEU A 662 -15.17 20.14 -19.81
N VAL A 663 -14.59 20.56 -20.94
CA VAL A 663 -13.23 21.13 -20.94
C VAL A 663 -13.21 22.41 -20.10
N ASP A 664 -14.20 23.29 -20.25
CA ASP A 664 -14.34 24.50 -19.42
C ASP A 664 -14.49 24.15 -17.93
N CYS A 665 -15.36 23.19 -17.61
CA CYS A 665 -15.54 22.68 -16.25
C CYS A 665 -14.24 22.10 -15.66
N SER A 666 -13.47 21.35 -16.47
CA SER A 666 -12.21 20.74 -16.03
C SER A 666 -11.18 21.78 -15.61
N MET A 667 -11.13 22.94 -16.29
CA MET A 667 -10.20 24.03 -15.96
C MET A 667 -10.46 24.62 -14.57
N ILE A 668 -11.71 24.62 -14.11
CA ILE A 668 -12.08 25.00 -12.74
C ILE A 668 -11.56 23.95 -11.75
N GLY A 669 -11.65 22.67 -12.13
CA GLY A 669 -11.34 21.52 -11.29
C GLY A 669 -9.86 21.14 -11.16
N ILE A 670 -8.95 21.61 -12.03
CA ILE A 670 -7.54 21.18 -12.01
C ILE A 670 -6.91 21.38 -10.62
N THR A 671 -7.20 22.51 -9.97
CA THR A 671 -6.61 22.88 -8.66
C THR A 671 -7.43 22.43 -7.46
N VAL A 672 -8.38 21.50 -7.63
CA VAL A 672 -9.13 20.93 -6.50
C VAL A 672 -8.18 20.19 -5.57
N GLN A 673 -8.31 20.43 -4.25
CA GLN A 673 -7.43 19.83 -3.25
C GLN A 673 -7.75 18.36 -2.98
N HIS A 674 -8.97 17.92 -3.34
CA HIS A 674 -9.37 16.53 -3.17
C HIS A 674 -8.56 15.61 -4.11
N ARG A 675 -7.95 14.58 -3.51
CA ARG A 675 -7.03 13.67 -4.18
C ARG A 675 -7.68 13.09 -5.45
N GLU A 676 -8.73 12.29 -5.31
CA GLU A 676 -9.28 11.48 -6.42
C GLU A 676 -9.86 12.36 -7.54
N ALA A 677 -10.75 13.29 -7.20
CA ALA A 677 -11.27 14.31 -8.12
C ALA A 677 -10.18 15.02 -8.97
N SER A 678 -9.08 15.49 -8.35
CA SER A 678 -7.97 16.12 -9.08
C SER A 678 -7.31 15.15 -10.05
N ASN A 679 -7.09 13.90 -9.64
CA ASN A 679 -6.54 12.87 -10.51
C ASN A 679 -7.45 12.57 -11.70
N SER A 680 -8.76 12.50 -11.50
CA SER A 680 -9.72 12.23 -12.59
C SER A 680 -9.80 13.38 -13.57
N VAL A 681 -9.77 14.64 -13.10
CA VAL A 681 -9.68 15.83 -13.96
C VAL A 681 -8.39 15.80 -14.82
N LEU A 682 -7.24 15.56 -14.19
CA LEU A 682 -5.95 15.50 -14.89
C LEU A 682 -5.86 14.33 -15.86
N THR A 683 -6.44 13.18 -15.51
CA THR A 683 -6.53 12.00 -16.38
C THR A 683 -7.41 12.28 -17.59
N PHE A 684 -8.55 12.94 -17.41
CA PHE A 684 -9.41 13.37 -18.50
C PHE A 684 -8.68 14.30 -19.48
N LEU A 685 -7.97 15.31 -18.97
CA LEU A 685 -7.15 16.21 -19.80
C LEU A 685 -6.05 15.46 -20.54
N SER A 686 -5.35 14.56 -19.84
CA SER A 686 -4.32 13.72 -20.45
C SER A 686 -4.87 12.85 -21.58
N ASP A 687 -6.04 12.23 -21.39
CA ASP A 687 -6.71 11.43 -22.41
C ASP A 687 -7.13 12.26 -23.64
N ILE A 688 -7.51 13.52 -23.45
CA ILE A 688 -7.77 14.45 -24.56
C ILE A 688 -6.49 14.69 -25.38
N PHE A 689 -5.37 14.96 -24.70
CA PHE A 689 -4.11 15.27 -25.38
C PHE A 689 -3.52 14.03 -26.07
N ASP A 690 -3.63 12.87 -25.42
CA ASP A 690 -3.16 11.57 -25.91
C ASP A 690 -4.06 10.93 -26.96
N LEU A 691 -5.16 11.58 -27.34
CA LEU A 691 -6.12 11.07 -28.33
C LEU A 691 -5.46 10.62 -29.65
N ALA A 692 -4.43 11.34 -30.09
CA ALA A 692 -3.64 11.04 -31.30
C ALA A 692 -2.86 9.72 -31.22
N LYS A 693 -2.62 9.17 -30.02
CA LYS A 693 -1.96 7.87 -29.85
C LYS A 693 -2.87 6.69 -30.22
N SER A 694 -4.17 6.92 -30.39
CA SER A 694 -5.14 5.89 -30.72
C SER A 694 -5.66 6.04 -32.16
N SER A 695 -5.65 4.95 -32.92
CA SER A 695 -6.13 4.93 -34.32
C SER A 695 -7.60 5.36 -34.46
N LYS A 696 -8.43 5.09 -33.45
CA LYS A 696 -9.84 5.54 -33.40
C LYS A 696 -9.98 7.03 -33.06
N GLY A 697 -8.98 7.63 -32.42
CA GLY A 697 -8.96 9.02 -31.97
C GLY A 697 -8.53 10.01 -33.04
N GLU A 698 -7.70 9.59 -34.01
CA GLU A 698 -7.15 10.45 -35.07
C GLU A 698 -8.23 11.21 -35.86
N GLN A 699 -9.38 10.59 -36.11
CA GLN A 699 -10.50 11.20 -36.84
C GLN A 699 -11.16 12.38 -36.09
N PHE A 700 -10.93 12.52 -34.78
CA PHE A 700 -11.53 13.55 -33.93
C PHE A 700 -10.57 14.69 -33.59
N LEU A 701 -9.33 14.66 -34.09
CA LEU A 701 -8.31 15.66 -33.78
C LEU A 701 -8.74 17.07 -34.19
N SER A 702 -9.41 17.24 -35.34
CA SER A 702 -9.89 18.55 -35.79
C SER A 702 -10.91 19.17 -34.83
N ILE A 703 -11.84 18.36 -34.30
CA ILE A 703 -12.84 18.81 -33.32
C ILE A 703 -12.15 19.13 -32.00
N ARG A 704 -11.27 18.24 -31.52
CA ARG A 704 -10.47 18.47 -30.32
C ARG A 704 -9.70 19.79 -30.40
N ASP A 705 -8.97 20.00 -31.49
CA ASP A 705 -8.10 21.17 -31.67
C ASP A 705 -8.90 22.47 -31.71
N SER A 706 -10.10 22.45 -32.33
CA SER A 706 -11.02 23.59 -32.34
C SER A 706 -11.46 24.03 -30.94
N VAL A 707 -11.47 23.10 -29.96
CA VAL A 707 -11.85 23.36 -28.57
C VAL A 707 -10.63 23.73 -27.72
N ILE A 708 -9.53 22.98 -27.84
CA ILE A 708 -8.37 23.09 -26.95
C ILE A 708 -7.47 24.27 -27.31
N ILE A 709 -7.27 24.58 -28.60
CA ILE A 709 -6.36 25.69 -28.99
C ILE A 709 -6.83 27.02 -28.38
N LEU A 710 -8.14 27.25 -28.29
CA LEU A 710 -8.73 28.44 -27.67
C LEU A 710 -8.50 28.52 -26.15
N ARG A 711 -8.22 27.39 -25.49
CA ARG A 711 -8.07 27.24 -24.03
C ARG A 711 -6.64 26.90 -23.61
N GLY A 712 -5.76 26.62 -24.58
CA GLY A 712 -4.44 26.04 -24.35
C GLY A 712 -3.56 26.90 -23.45
N ALA A 713 -3.57 28.21 -23.65
CA ALA A 713 -2.84 29.17 -22.80
C ALA A 713 -3.30 29.09 -21.34
N THR A 714 -4.61 29.10 -21.10
CA THR A 714 -5.20 29.07 -19.76
C THR A 714 -4.99 27.71 -19.08
N ILE A 715 -5.18 26.60 -19.81
CA ILE A 715 -4.89 25.25 -19.30
C ILE A 715 -3.41 25.13 -18.91
N THR A 716 -2.50 25.58 -19.78
CA THR A 716 -1.05 25.56 -19.51
C THR A 716 -0.73 26.36 -18.25
N ARG A 717 -1.30 27.56 -18.11
CA ARG A 717 -1.12 28.42 -16.94
C ARG A 717 -1.59 27.74 -15.65
N ILE A 718 -2.76 27.10 -15.68
CA ILE A 718 -3.31 26.39 -14.50
C ILE A 718 -2.46 25.17 -14.14
N LEU A 719 -1.98 24.40 -15.14
CA LEU A 719 -1.09 23.26 -14.90
C LEU A 719 0.25 23.71 -14.32
N VAL A 720 0.83 24.81 -14.82
CA VAL A 720 2.04 25.40 -14.24
C VAL A 720 1.77 25.87 -12.81
N ALA A 721 0.62 26.51 -12.54
CA ALA A 721 0.23 26.91 -11.18
C ALA A 721 0.13 25.71 -10.23
N ALA A 722 -0.50 24.62 -10.68
CA ALA A 722 -0.64 23.36 -9.95
C ALA A 722 0.73 22.76 -9.63
N LEU A 723 1.64 22.75 -10.60
CA LEU A 723 3.02 22.29 -10.45
C LEU A 723 3.76 23.11 -9.39
N THR A 724 3.65 24.43 -9.45
CA THR A 724 4.39 25.37 -8.59
C THR A 724 3.70 25.69 -7.27
N GLY A 725 2.76 24.87 -6.82
CA GLY A 725 2.22 24.93 -5.46
C GLY A 725 0.72 25.14 -5.32
N ALA A 726 -0.09 25.12 -6.39
CA ALA A 726 -1.55 25.15 -6.23
C ALA A 726 -2.08 23.79 -5.74
N LEU A 727 -1.36 22.70 -6.01
CA LEU A 727 -1.64 21.35 -5.51
C LEU A 727 -0.51 20.84 -4.61
N PRO A 728 -0.75 19.88 -3.71
CA PRO A 728 0.30 19.24 -2.90
C PRO A 728 1.38 18.52 -3.73
N ASN A 729 2.56 18.30 -3.15
CA ASN A 729 3.68 17.60 -3.82
C ASN A 729 3.32 16.18 -4.27
N SER A 730 2.40 15.52 -3.57
CA SER A 730 1.89 14.20 -3.93
C SER A 730 1.16 14.16 -5.29
N ARG A 731 0.91 15.32 -5.92
CA ARG A 731 0.32 15.45 -7.26
C ARG A 731 1.29 15.87 -8.36
N LEU A 732 2.56 16.08 -8.03
CA LEU A 732 3.55 16.62 -8.95
C LEU A 732 3.68 15.76 -10.22
N GLU A 733 3.79 14.45 -10.05
CA GLU A 733 3.94 13.51 -11.16
C GLU A 733 2.74 13.53 -12.12
N THR A 734 1.51 13.49 -11.61
CA THR A 734 0.29 13.53 -12.43
C THR A 734 0.16 14.85 -13.20
N VAL A 735 0.46 15.98 -12.56
CA VAL A 735 0.41 17.31 -13.18
C VAL A 735 1.50 17.43 -14.25
N ALA A 736 2.72 16.99 -13.93
CA ALA A 736 3.84 17.00 -14.87
C ALA A 736 3.53 16.14 -16.10
N TYR A 737 2.99 14.93 -15.91
CA TYR A 737 2.55 14.08 -17.03
C TYR A 737 1.52 14.79 -17.92
N THR A 738 0.50 15.42 -17.31
CA THR A 738 -0.55 16.14 -18.05
C THR A 738 0.02 17.30 -18.86
N LEU A 739 0.95 18.07 -18.29
CA LEU A 739 1.64 19.16 -18.97
C LEU A 739 2.53 18.66 -20.13
N LEU A 740 3.24 17.55 -19.92
CA LEU A 740 4.05 16.92 -20.96
C LEU A 740 3.19 16.34 -22.08
N ALA A 741 2.02 15.76 -21.76
CA ALA A 741 1.05 15.28 -22.76
C ALA A 741 0.51 16.45 -23.61
N LEU A 742 0.14 17.57 -22.98
CA LEU A 742 -0.23 18.80 -23.69
C LEU A 742 0.90 19.28 -24.60
N THR A 743 2.13 19.26 -24.10
CA THR A 743 3.30 19.72 -24.84
C THR A 743 3.62 18.84 -26.05
N ARG A 744 3.44 17.52 -25.93
CA ARG A 744 3.56 16.59 -27.06
C ARG A 744 2.45 16.77 -28.09
N ALA A 745 1.23 17.08 -27.65
CA ALA A 745 0.08 17.24 -28.54
C ALA A 745 0.15 18.51 -29.41
N TYR A 746 0.70 19.61 -28.88
CA TYR A 746 0.72 20.92 -29.55
C TYR A 746 2.14 21.47 -29.85
N GLY A 747 3.18 20.71 -29.49
CA GLY A 747 4.57 21.03 -29.78
C GLY A 747 4.99 22.43 -29.29
N MET A 748 5.62 23.20 -30.18
CA MET A 748 6.12 24.54 -29.87
C MET A 748 5.04 25.54 -29.46
N GLN A 749 3.77 25.33 -29.84
CA GLN A 749 2.67 26.19 -29.41
C GLN A 749 2.46 26.08 -27.88
N ALA A 750 2.52 24.87 -27.33
CA ALA A 750 2.44 24.65 -25.89
C ALA A 750 3.66 25.22 -25.13
N VAL A 751 4.86 25.11 -25.72
CA VAL A 751 6.06 25.76 -25.17
C VAL A 751 5.88 27.28 -25.12
N GLY A 752 5.25 27.87 -26.15
CA GLY A 752 4.86 29.29 -26.16
C GLY A 752 3.93 29.68 -25.00
N TRP A 753 2.87 28.91 -24.78
CA TRP A 753 1.94 29.10 -23.66
C TRP A 753 2.63 28.98 -22.29
N ALA A 754 3.55 28.01 -22.15
CA ALA A 754 4.32 27.83 -20.92
C ALA A 754 5.28 28.99 -20.68
N LYS A 755 5.92 29.51 -21.73
CA LYS A 755 6.79 30.69 -21.66
C LYS A 755 6.02 31.92 -21.19
N GLU A 756 4.83 32.17 -21.75
CA GLU A 756 3.95 33.25 -21.28
C GLU A 756 3.60 33.08 -19.81
N SER A 757 3.21 31.88 -19.39
CA SER A 757 2.84 31.59 -17.99
C SER A 757 3.98 31.83 -17.01
N VAL A 758 5.17 31.26 -17.29
CA VAL A 758 6.34 31.37 -16.41
C VAL A 758 6.89 32.80 -16.38
N SER A 759 6.70 33.59 -17.44
CA SER A 759 7.13 34.99 -17.48
C SER A 759 6.38 35.88 -16.48
N LEU A 760 5.15 35.49 -16.08
CA LEU A 760 4.35 36.20 -15.08
C LEU A 760 4.90 36.07 -13.66
N ILE A 761 5.64 34.99 -13.39
CA ILE A 761 6.24 34.76 -12.08
C ILE A 761 7.31 35.85 -11.85
N PRO A 762 7.42 36.48 -10.68
CA PRO A 762 8.49 37.44 -10.42
C PRO A 762 9.88 36.79 -10.38
N LEU A 763 10.92 37.52 -10.83
CA LEU A 763 12.31 37.03 -10.78
C LEU A 763 12.83 36.82 -9.34
N THR A 764 12.21 37.47 -8.36
CA THR A 764 12.46 37.23 -6.92
C THR A 764 12.05 35.82 -6.49
N ALA A 765 10.98 35.28 -7.09
CA ALA A 765 10.53 33.91 -6.88
C ALA A 765 11.36 32.92 -7.70
N VAL A 766 11.44 33.10 -9.03
CA VAL A 766 12.09 32.17 -9.97
C VAL A 766 13.05 32.92 -10.89
N LYS A 767 14.34 32.57 -10.87
CA LYS A 767 15.43 33.13 -11.69
C LYS A 767 15.33 32.67 -13.14
N GLU A 768 15.96 33.43 -14.05
CA GLU A 768 15.96 33.13 -15.49
C GLU A 768 16.55 31.76 -15.85
N VAL A 769 17.55 31.30 -15.07
CA VAL A 769 18.17 29.98 -15.26
C VAL A 769 17.15 28.86 -15.00
N GLU A 770 16.38 28.96 -13.92
CA GLU A 770 15.34 28.00 -13.54
C GLU A 770 14.23 27.96 -14.61
N ARG A 771 13.82 29.12 -15.14
CA ARG A 771 12.85 29.22 -16.24
C ARG A 771 13.36 28.57 -17.52
N SER A 772 14.61 28.85 -17.88
CA SER A 772 15.22 28.36 -19.12
C SER A 772 15.34 26.84 -19.12
N ARG A 773 15.75 26.23 -17.99
CA ARG A 773 15.81 24.76 -17.85
C ARG A 773 14.43 24.12 -17.96
N PHE A 774 13.41 24.71 -17.33
CA PHE A 774 12.04 24.24 -17.44
C PHE A 774 11.51 24.31 -18.88
N LEU A 775 11.69 25.44 -19.56
CA LEU A 775 11.26 25.61 -20.96
C LEU A 775 12.03 24.70 -21.92
N GLN A 776 13.32 24.44 -21.65
CA GLN A 776 14.10 23.48 -22.43
C GLN A 776 13.53 22.06 -22.29
N SER A 777 13.19 21.63 -21.06
CA SER A 777 12.53 20.33 -20.84
C SER A 777 11.22 20.21 -21.63
N LEU A 778 10.39 21.25 -21.65
CA LEU A 778 9.18 21.25 -22.48
C LEU A 778 9.49 21.25 -23.99
N SER A 779 10.52 21.93 -24.44
CA SER A 779 10.97 21.89 -25.84
C SER A 779 11.44 20.48 -26.24
N ASP A 780 12.15 19.80 -25.35
CA ASP A 780 12.61 18.42 -25.56
C ASP A 780 11.42 17.45 -25.55
N ALA A 781 10.41 17.69 -24.70
CA ALA A 781 9.15 16.96 -24.70
C ALA A 781 8.40 17.11 -26.03
N ALA A 782 8.34 18.33 -26.58
CA ALA A 782 7.74 18.63 -27.88
C ALA A 782 8.48 17.91 -29.03
N ALA A 783 9.78 17.64 -28.88
CA ALA A 783 10.60 16.87 -29.80
C ALA A 783 10.50 15.33 -29.60
N GLY A 784 9.76 14.86 -28.59
CA GLY A 784 9.52 13.44 -28.35
C GLY A 784 10.47 12.76 -27.36
N ALA A 785 11.20 13.52 -26.53
CA ALA A 785 12.06 12.95 -25.48
C ALA A 785 11.27 12.16 -24.41
N ASP A 786 11.96 11.22 -23.74
CA ASP A 786 11.41 10.35 -22.68
C ASP A 786 11.01 11.16 -21.43
N VAL A 787 9.85 10.84 -20.84
CA VAL A 787 9.32 11.51 -19.63
C VAL A 787 10.33 11.51 -18.48
N ASN A 788 11.06 10.42 -18.26
CA ASN A 788 11.91 10.26 -17.07
C ASN A 788 13.09 11.25 -17.05
N VAL A 789 13.62 11.59 -18.22
CA VAL A 789 14.72 12.58 -18.36
C VAL A 789 14.20 14.01 -18.15
N LEU A 790 12.91 14.24 -18.41
CA LEU A 790 12.27 15.55 -18.41
C LEU A 790 11.73 15.97 -17.04
N MET A 791 11.60 15.02 -16.09
CA MET A 791 11.05 15.27 -14.76
C MET A 791 11.95 16.13 -13.89
N SER A 792 13.28 15.96 -13.96
CA SER A 792 14.19 16.65 -13.04
C SER A 792 14.10 18.19 -13.12
N PRO A 793 14.09 18.84 -14.30
CA PRO A 793 13.87 20.29 -14.40
C PRO A 793 12.49 20.75 -13.94
N VAL A 794 11.47 19.89 -14.07
CA VAL A 794 10.09 20.16 -13.64
C VAL A 794 9.98 20.12 -12.11
N GLU A 795 10.61 19.12 -11.48
CA GLU A 795 10.74 19.01 -10.03
C GLU A 795 11.54 20.17 -9.44
N GLU A 796 12.65 20.56 -10.08
CA GLU A 796 13.45 21.70 -9.67
C GLU A 796 12.61 23.00 -9.62
N LEU A 797 11.82 23.27 -10.67
CA LEU A 797 10.94 24.45 -10.68
C LEU A 797 9.90 24.39 -9.55
N SER A 798 9.32 23.21 -9.31
CA SER A 798 8.36 23.00 -8.23
C SER A 798 8.98 23.27 -6.86
N ASP A 799 10.15 22.71 -6.57
CA ASP A 799 10.86 22.90 -5.30
C ASP A 799 11.22 24.36 -5.04
N VAL A 800 11.71 25.06 -6.07
CA VAL A 800 12.03 26.49 -6.00
C VAL A 800 10.81 27.31 -5.62
N CYS A 801 9.65 26.99 -6.20
CA CYS A 801 8.40 27.72 -5.94
C CYS A 801 7.78 27.39 -4.58
N ARG A 802 8.05 26.20 -4.04
CA ARG A 802 7.48 25.69 -2.77
C ARG A 802 8.37 25.89 -1.56
N ARG A 803 9.57 26.48 -1.74
CA ARG A 803 10.57 26.65 -0.66
C ARG A 803 10.06 27.35 0.60
N ASN A 804 9.07 28.22 0.48
CA ASN A 804 8.31 28.77 1.61
C ASN A 804 6.95 29.29 1.16
N ARG A 805 6.10 29.55 2.16
CA ARG A 805 4.74 30.07 1.98
C ARG A 805 4.70 31.40 1.23
N THR A 806 5.59 32.34 1.52
CA THR A 806 5.61 33.66 0.85
C THR A 806 5.88 33.55 -0.65
N VAL A 807 6.85 32.73 -1.04
CA VAL A 807 7.20 32.49 -2.45
C VAL A 807 6.07 31.77 -3.15
N GLN A 808 5.49 30.76 -2.50
CA GLN A 808 4.33 30.05 -3.01
C GLN A 808 3.16 31.03 -3.24
N GLU A 809 2.83 31.90 -2.27
CA GLU A 809 1.77 32.91 -2.39
C GLU A 809 2.05 33.91 -3.53
N ILE A 810 3.31 34.35 -3.71
CA ILE A 810 3.71 35.21 -4.85
C ILE A 810 3.48 34.50 -6.18
N VAL A 811 3.93 33.25 -6.30
CA VAL A 811 3.81 32.46 -7.54
C VAL A 811 2.34 32.18 -7.84
N GLN A 812 1.56 31.77 -6.83
CA GLN A 812 0.13 31.51 -6.97
C GLN A 812 -0.65 32.79 -7.32
N GLY A 813 -0.30 33.93 -6.72
CA GLY A 813 -0.87 35.23 -7.07
C GLY A 813 -0.59 35.62 -8.52
N ALA A 814 0.63 35.38 -9.01
CA ALA A 814 1.01 35.65 -10.39
C ALA A 814 0.32 34.72 -11.40
N LEU A 815 0.17 33.44 -11.06
CA LEU A 815 -0.36 32.43 -11.96
C LEU A 815 -1.89 32.28 -11.90
N LYS A 816 -2.57 32.90 -10.92
CA LYS A 816 -4.04 32.88 -10.83
C LYS A 816 -4.68 33.40 -12.14
N PRO A 817 -5.41 32.57 -12.89
CA PRO A 817 -6.05 33.01 -14.12
C PRO A 817 -7.08 34.11 -13.82
N LEU A 818 -6.98 35.24 -14.53
CA LEU A 818 -7.96 36.33 -14.42
C LEU A 818 -9.35 35.89 -14.90
N GLU A 819 -9.39 34.90 -15.79
CA GLU A 819 -10.58 34.33 -16.44
C GLU A 819 -11.43 33.43 -15.52
N LEU A 820 -10.85 32.96 -14.39
CA LEU A 820 -11.59 32.21 -13.37
C LEU A 820 -12.23 33.11 -12.30
N ASN A 821 -12.17 34.43 -12.46
CA ASN A 821 -13.04 35.35 -11.72
C ASN A 821 -14.45 35.29 -12.31
N LEU A 822 -15.19 34.24 -11.96
CA LEU A 822 -16.64 34.29 -12.02
C LEU A 822 -17.08 35.42 -11.09
N VAL A 823 -17.68 36.45 -11.69
CA VAL A 823 -18.19 37.67 -11.08
C VAL A 823 -18.98 37.34 -9.80
N PRO A 824 -18.76 38.02 -8.66
CA PRO A 824 -19.78 38.06 -7.62
C PRO A 824 -20.90 38.94 -8.16
N VAL A 825 -21.90 38.34 -8.79
CA VAL A 825 -23.13 39.05 -9.11
C VAL A 825 -23.91 39.13 -7.80
N SER A 826 -24.00 40.37 -7.32
CA SER A 826 -24.83 40.89 -6.22
C SER A 826 -26.14 40.17 -5.98
#